data_AF-A0A1V4ZZN0-F1
#
_entry.id   AF-A0A1V4ZZN0-F1
#
_cell.length_a   1.000
_cell.length_b   1.000
_cell.length_c   1.000
_cell.angle_alpha   90.00
_cell.angle_beta   90.00
_cell.angle_gamma   90.00
#
_symmetry.space_group_name_H-M   'P 1'
#
loop_
_entity.id
_entity.type
_entity.pdbx_description
1 polymer ?
#
loop_
_entity_poly.entity_id
_entity_poly.type
_entity_poly.pdbx_seq_one_letter_code
_entity_poly.pdbx_strand_id
1 'polypeptide(L)'
;MTAEDKKGLSFRDLFGRKKGEGPADKPKKEGTQEKNEVSVPPVEREDLDGFMKRLGLSLDTKKTPSPGPQEKVPSGIEPGEEMPPVEVVEKPLAGLDSQKKALDISAPTEIPPIEKKETVTDRSPPRFEPVKKTVWSEKKPVLEETVISVDQINDLSGLILPKGATFQIEEIKIQDRSNIFSFKGESGAVAGKDLQKTDLRDSSLKKVSDAAIEVHEEAGKGGLLARLNPINVIHRVPVEYNPKTHGPLVDLTFRPRPGIEQTELYPVNEPYAYVRITYDNATHEYLYEVLEPKLTPAEVDLFRDIKERIFERLDINTQNVLEEIAKKTLRDVTDDIIHDYGLSLSPVQREKILYTMYKEFLGNGMIDPLMHDRYIEDISCDGVNANLFVYHNRYESMRTNLLYKSSDELDSFVTKLAQRAGKYISIAEPMLDATMSDGSRIQMTLGTEVTAHGSTYTIRKFKDEPITPTDLIEWRTFSPLSIAFFWMAVESGKSCIFAGGTASGKTTSLNAISLFMPPLAKIVTLEDTRELKLPHPNWIPSITRTSFDTSGKGEIDMYELLRAALRQRPEYILVGEVRGKEALTLFQAMSTGHVTYSTIHADSVASIVHRLENPPLNVPRNMLSALDLVSVQVQARICGQRIRRNKQIIEILDIDPRTNELITNEVFRWHPATDEITYSGKSYVLEEIMESRGWDEDRMREELKMRQEVLEWMRIKKIRNFRDVGNILVQYYRDPAGTMEKIRAELYGGA
;
A
#
# COMPACT_ATOMS: atom_id res chain seq x y z
N MET A 1 29.95 -18.14 -10.13
CA MET A 1 31.40 -18.01 -9.83
C MET A 1 31.60 -18.31 -8.36
N THR A 2 32.57 -19.17 -8.04
CA THR A 2 32.83 -19.75 -6.72
C THR A 2 33.58 -18.79 -5.78
N ALA A 3 33.56 -19.11 -4.48
CA ALA A 3 33.86 -18.24 -3.36
C ALA A 3 35.35 -17.89 -3.11
N GLU A 4 36.24 -18.01 -4.10
CA GLU A 4 37.69 -17.84 -3.88
C GLU A 4 38.34 -16.60 -4.54
N ASP A 5 37.62 -15.81 -5.32
CA ASP A 5 38.21 -14.62 -6.00
C ASP A 5 38.11 -13.30 -5.21
N LYS A 6 37.81 -13.31 -3.91
CA LYS A 6 37.57 -12.10 -3.08
C LYS A 6 38.76 -11.66 -2.22
N LYS A 7 39.95 -11.52 -2.79
CA LYS A 7 41.05 -10.79 -2.12
C LYS A 7 41.82 -9.89 -3.08
N GLY A 8 41.71 -8.59 -2.83
CA GLY A 8 42.69 -7.59 -3.28
C GLY A 8 42.19 -6.61 -4.33
N LEU A 9 41.37 -5.64 -3.93
CA LEU A 9 41.21 -4.38 -4.67
C LEU A 9 41.36 -3.23 -3.67
N SER A 10 42.27 -2.30 -3.96
CA SER A 10 42.54 -1.14 -3.10
C SER A 10 41.62 0.02 -3.48
N PHE A 11 41.43 0.95 -2.54
CA PHE A 11 40.56 2.13 -2.66
C PHE A 11 40.87 3.04 -3.86
N ARG A 12 42.08 2.95 -4.46
CA ARG A 12 42.46 3.69 -5.67
C ARG A 12 41.93 3.07 -6.97
N ASP A 13 41.63 1.78 -6.98
CA ASP A 13 41.28 1.04 -8.20
C ASP A 13 39.81 1.22 -8.60
N LEU A 14 38.97 1.70 -7.67
CA LEU A 14 37.55 1.99 -7.93
C LEU A 14 37.30 3.39 -8.54
N PHE A 15 38.27 4.32 -8.48
CA PHE A 15 38.03 5.73 -8.85
C PHE A 15 39.15 6.39 -9.68
N GLY A 16 40.03 5.61 -10.30
CA GLY A 16 41.09 6.14 -11.18
C GLY A 16 40.60 6.51 -12.59
N ARG A 17 40.67 7.80 -12.96
CA ARG A 17 40.60 8.26 -14.36
C ARG A 17 41.62 7.51 -15.22
N LYS A 18 41.17 6.66 -16.15
CA LYS A 18 42.00 6.18 -17.25
C LYS A 18 42.30 7.34 -18.21
N LYS A 19 43.55 7.82 -18.21
CA LYS A 19 44.12 8.51 -19.38
C LYS A 19 44.22 7.47 -20.51
N GLY A 20 43.59 7.74 -21.64
CA GLY A 20 43.63 6.87 -22.81
C GLY A 20 45.02 6.86 -23.42
N GLU A 21 45.66 5.69 -23.41
CA GLU A 21 46.71 5.31 -24.34
C GLU A 21 46.02 4.73 -25.58
N GLY A 22 46.17 5.39 -26.73
CA GLY A 22 45.73 4.86 -28.02
C GLY A 22 46.80 3.94 -28.61
N PRO A 23 46.44 2.92 -29.41
CA PRO A 23 47.41 2.19 -30.19
C PRO A 23 47.66 2.91 -31.52
N ALA A 24 48.93 3.13 -31.81
CA ALA A 24 49.42 3.50 -33.13
C ALA A 24 49.45 2.26 -34.01
N ASP A 25 48.88 2.36 -35.21
CA ASP A 25 49.50 1.71 -36.37
C ASP A 25 49.26 2.55 -37.63
N LYS A 26 50.33 2.78 -38.38
CA LYS A 26 50.43 3.57 -39.63
C LYS A 26 50.47 2.58 -40.81
N PRO A 27 50.07 2.99 -42.03
CA PRO A 27 51.09 3.50 -42.96
C PRO A 27 50.66 4.65 -43.89
N LYS A 28 51.63 5.56 -44.11
CA LYS A 28 52.07 6.29 -45.34
C LYS A 28 50.99 6.64 -46.40
N LYS A 29 50.90 7.88 -46.93
CA LYS A 29 51.89 8.63 -47.74
C LYS A 29 51.38 10.06 -48.05
N GLU A 30 52.34 10.97 -48.34
CA GLU A 30 52.33 12.08 -49.33
C GLU A 30 51.03 12.93 -49.43
N GLY A 31 50.99 14.25 -49.30
CA GLY A 31 51.95 15.34 -49.45
C GLY A 31 51.16 16.61 -49.79
N THR A 32 51.83 17.76 -49.75
CA THR A 32 51.45 19.08 -50.30
C THR A 32 50.53 20.01 -49.49
N GLN A 33 51.07 21.22 -49.32
CA GLN A 33 50.47 22.46 -48.85
C GLN A 33 49.42 22.96 -49.84
N GLU A 34 48.33 23.59 -49.37
CA GLU A 34 47.90 24.91 -49.85
C GLU A 34 46.80 25.48 -48.96
N LYS A 35 46.92 26.77 -48.64
CA LYS A 35 45.89 27.62 -48.05
C LYS A 35 45.13 28.30 -49.18
N ASN A 36 43.80 28.22 -49.19
CA ASN A 36 42.87 29.37 -49.22
C ASN A 36 41.45 28.95 -49.68
N GLU A 37 40.48 29.37 -48.85
CA GLU A 37 39.15 29.90 -49.20
C GLU A 37 38.09 29.12 -50.02
N VAL A 38 36.88 29.19 -49.44
CA VAL A 38 35.53 29.25 -50.06
C VAL A 38 34.72 27.95 -50.25
N SER A 39 33.47 28.05 -49.80
CA SER A 39 32.24 27.33 -50.17
C SER A 39 31.93 25.98 -49.48
N VAL A 40 30.84 26.01 -48.71
CA VAL A 40 30.11 24.86 -48.19
C VAL A 40 28.97 24.55 -49.17
N PRO A 41 28.87 23.35 -49.76
CA PRO A 41 27.69 22.90 -50.49
C PRO A 41 26.71 22.10 -49.59
N PRO A 42 25.42 21.99 -49.99
CA PRO A 42 24.34 21.42 -49.18
C PRO A 42 24.21 19.89 -49.35
N VAL A 43 23.61 19.23 -48.35
CA VAL A 43 23.18 17.82 -48.41
C VAL A 43 21.68 17.77 -48.69
N GLU A 44 21.32 16.92 -49.65
CA GLU A 44 20.00 16.74 -50.27
C GLU A 44 18.95 16.12 -49.32
N ARG A 45 17.69 16.54 -49.51
CA ARG A 45 16.47 16.00 -48.90
C ARG A 45 15.75 15.13 -49.92
N GLU A 46 15.49 13.87 -49.59
CA GLU A 46 14.63 12.98 -50.39
C GLU A 46 13.14 13.16 -50.01
N ASP A 47 12.38 13.62 -51.01
CA ASP A 47 10.99 13.34 -51.40
C ASP A 47 9.99 12.72 -50.39
N LEU A 48 9.33 13.60 -49.63
CA LEU A 48 8.08 13.28 -48.90
C LEU A 48 6.86 13.17 -49.84
N ASP A 49 6.89 13.80 -51.01
CA ASP A 49 5.75 13.88 -51.93
C ASP A 49 5.50 12.56 -52.68
N GLY A 50 6.54 11.74 -52.88
CA GLY A 50 6.41 10.38 -53.43
C GLY A 50 5.73 9.41 -52.45
N PHE A 51 5.87 9.65 -51.14
CA PHE A 51 5.28 8.82 -50.09
C PHE A 51 3.77 9.08 -49.96
N MET A 52 3.35 10.35 -50.02
CA MET A 52 1.95 10.75 -49.88
C MET A 52 1.09 10.29 -51.06
N LYS A 53 1.66 10.20 -52.27
CA LYS A 53 0.97 9.75 -53.49
C LYS A 53 0.68 8.24 -53.50
N ARG A 54 1.40 7.44 -52.71
CA ARG A 54 1.16 5.99 -52.56
C ARG A 54 0.01 5.65 -51.61
N LEU A 55 -0.47 6.61 -50.82
CA LEU A 55 -1.51 6.40 -49.80
C LEU A 55 -2.92 6.84 -50.24
N GLY A 56 -3.11 7.33 -51.47
CA GLY A 56 -4.45 7.49 -52.06
C GLY A 56 -5.35 8.55 -51.42
N LEU A 57 -4.81 9.55 -50.71
CA LEU A 57 -5.56 10.61 -50.05
C LEU A 57 -5.28 11.96 -50.73
N SER A 58 -6.34 12.65 -51.19
CA SER A 58 -6.26 14.00 -51.79
C SER A 58 -6.93 15.02 -50.88
N LEU A 59 -6.25 16.12 -50.56
CA LEU A 59 -6.82 17.26 -49.83
C LEU A 59 -6.55 18.56 -50.61
N ASP A 60 -7.65 19.22 -50.98
CA ASP A 60 -7.68 20.52 -51.66
C ASP A 60 -7.19 21.65 -50.74
N THR A 61 -6.27 22.45 -51.24
CA THR A 61 -5.73 23.65 -50.60
C THR A 61 -6.63 24.87 -50.83
N LYS A 62 -6.81 25.74 -49.82
CA LYS A 62 -6.91 27.20 -50.03
C LYS A 62 -6.62 28.05 -48.78
N LYS A 63 -5.50 28.80 -48.89
CA LYS A 63 -5.20 30.19 -48.46
C LYS A 63 -5.17 30.58 -46.97
N THR A 64 -3.96 30.97 -46.53
CA THR A 64 -3.65 31.93 -45.44
C THR A 64 -3.60 33.39 -45.96
N PRO A 65 -3.66 34.39 -45.06
CA PRO A 65 -2.45 35.24 -44.88
C PRO A 65 -2.18 35.78 -43.44
N SER A 66 -0.87 35.89 -43.17
CA SER A 66 -0.01 36.84 -42.38
C SER A 66 -0.45 37.58 -41.09
N PRO A 67 0.46 37.76 -40.09
CA PRO A 67 0.23 38.51 -38.86
C PRO A 67 0.91 39.90 -38.78
N GLY A 68 0.40 40.77 -37.89
CA GLY A 68 0.95 42.07 -37.48
C GLY A 68 0.59 42.42 -36.02
N PRO A 69 1.21 43.45 -35.38
CA PRO A 69 1.89 43.29 -34.07
C PRO A 69 1.29 44.04 -32.85
N GLN A 70 1.96 43.83 -31.70
CA GLN A 70 1.69 44.20 -30.28
C GLN A 70 1.58 45.71 -29.93
N GLU A 71 0.82 46.03 -28.86
CA GLU A 71 0.96 47.21 -27.95
C GLU A 71 0.33 46.88 -26.57
N LYS A 72 1.07 46.85 -25.44
CA LYS A 72 1.40 47.90 -24.43
C LYS A 72 0.24 48.40 -23.53
N VAL A 73 0.43 48.23 -22.22
CA VAL A 73 -0.37 48.71 -21.08
C VAL A 73 0.20 50.04 -20.54
N PRO A 74 -0.64 50.91 -19.94
CA PRO A 74 -0.17 51.65 -18.77
C PRO A 74 -1.15 51.68 -17.57
N SER A 75 -0.54 51.96 -16.42
CA SER A 75 -0.96 51.98 -15.01
C SER A 75 -1.74 53.23 -14.53
N GLY A 76 -2.50 53.10 -13.42
CA GLY A 76 -2.57 54.18 -12.40
C GLY A 76 -3.82 54.30 -11.51
N ILE A 77 -3.63 54.03 -10.20
CA ILE A 77 -4.08 54.77 -8.98
C ILE A 77 -5.49 54.51 -8.36
N GLU A 78 -5.48 54.15 -7.06
CA GLU A 78 -6.56 53.94 -6.05
C GLU A 78 -7.20 55.28 -5.54
N PRO A 79 -8.04 55.39 -4.46
CA PRO A 79 -8.67 54.39 -3.54
C PRO A 79 -10.15 54.65 -3.15
N GLY A 80 -10.78 53.70 -2.43
CA GLY A 80 -11.74 54.04 -1.36
C GLY A 80 -13.16 53.44 -1.39
N GLU A 81 -13.47 52.75 -0.29
CA GLU A 81 -14.78 52.65 0.43
C GLU A 81 -15.80 51.53 0.15
N GLU A 82 -16.43 51.16 1.27
CA GLU A 82 -17.13 49.93 1.66
C GLU A 82 -18.47 49.68 0.96
N MET A 83 -18.83 48.40 0.80
CA MET A 83 -20.17 47.96 0.39
C MET A 83 -20.91 47.23 1.54
N PRO A 84 -22.14 47.65 1.90
CA PRO A 84 -23.10 46.86 2.68
C PRO A 84 -24.07 46.05 1.77
N PRO A 85 -24.91 45.16 2.33
CA PRO A 85 -25.34 43.92 1.67
C PRO A 85 -26.59 44.05 0.78
N VAL A 86 -26.74 43.06 -0.11
CA VAL A 86 -27.80 42.96 -1.13
C VAL A 86 -29.08 42.32 -0.56
N GLU A 87 -30.20 43.03 -0.67
CA GLU A 87 -31.57 42.48 -0.64
C GLU A 87 -32.12 42.40 -2.08
N VAL A 88 -32.80 41.30 -2.42
CA VAL A 88 -33.58 41.16 -3.67
C VAL A 88 -35.04 40.91 -3.31
N VAL A 89 -35.91 41.79 -3.80
CA VAL A 89 -37.37 41.70 -3.73
C VAL A 89 -37.94 41.51 -5.15
N GLU A 90 -38.88 40.57 -5.27
CA GLU A 90 -39.68 40.24 -6.46
C GLU A 90 -40.63 41.36 -6.91
N LYS A 91 -40.98 41.41 -8.22
CA LYS A 91 -42.37 41.49 -8.77
C LYS A 91 -42.44 41.64 -10.32
N PRO A 92 -43.63 41.47 -10.96
CA PRO A 92 -43.84 40.68 -12.20
C PRO A 92 -44.38 41.49 -13.41
N LEU A 93 -44.69 40.84 -14.54
CA LEU A 93 -45.65 41.33 -15.56
C LEU A 93 -46.19 40.25 -16.54
N ALA A 94 -47.46 40.46 -16.95
CA ALA A 94 -48.32 39.74 -17.93
C ALA A 94 -47.97 40.09 -19.41
N GLY A 95 -48.52 39.54 -20.51
CA GLY A 95 -49.64 38.61 -20.83
C GLY A 95 -49.82 38.46 -22.37
N LEU A 96 -50.97 37.90 -22.82
CA LEU A 96 -51.53 37.72 -24.20
C LEU A 96 -51.02 36.46 -24.98
N ASP A 97 -51.81 35.69 -25.76
CA ASP A 97 -53.14 35.92 -26.33
C ASP A 97 -53.92 34.61 -26.70
N SER A 98 -55.24 34.80 -26.82
CA SER A 98 -56.39 33.99 -27.30
C SER A 98 -56.28 33.08 -28.56
N GLN A 99 -56.91 31.88 -28.57
CA GLN A 99 -58.16 31.51 -29.31
C GLN A 99 -58.43 29.99 -29.45
N LYS A 100 -59.69 29.60 -29.19
CA LYS A 100 -60.35 28.29 -29.36
C LYS A 100 -61.32 28.31 -30.56
N LYS A 101 -61.64 27.12 -31.11
CA LYS A 101 -63.00 26.61 -31.52
C LYS A 101 -62.82 25.28 -32.25
N ALA A 102 -63.72 24.30 -32.31
CA ALA A 102 -64.88 23.79 -31.56
C ALA A 102 -65.47 22.67 -32.46
N LEU A 103 -65.99 21.56 -31.93
CA LEU A 103 -67.23 20.91 -32.41
C LEU A 103 -67.60 19.65 -31.59
N ASP A 104 -68.88 19.60 -31.22
CA ASP A 104 -69.67 18.59 -30.50
C ASP A 104 -69.77 17.22 -31.18
N ILE A 105 -70.25 16.19 -30.44
CA ILE A 105 -71.51 15.44 -30.68
C ILE A 105 -71.80 14.46 -29.50
N SER A 106 -73.02 14.59 -28.97
CA SER A 106 -73.94 13.80 -28.11
C SER A 106 -73.69 12.34 -27.62
N ALA A 107 -74.21 12.05 -26.41
CA ALA A 107 -74.55 10.75 -25.77
C ALA A 107 -75.93 10.19 -26.24
N PRO A 108 -76.64 9.19 -25.62
CA PRO A 108 -76.37 8.24 -24.51
C PRO A 108 -76.94 6.78 -24.68
N THR A 109 -76.71 5.85 -23.72
CA THR A 109 -77.62 4.71 -23.35
C THR A 109 -77.09 4.05 -22.05
N GLU A 110 -77.75 4.20 -20.89
CA GLU A 110 -78.82 3.39 -20.25
C GLU A 110 -78.38 2.14 -19.47
N ILE A 111 -78.87 2.05 -18.22
CA ILE A 111 -78.68 1.01 -17.18
C ILE A 111 -79.97 0.17 -17.09
N PRO A 112 -79.93 -1.10 -16.59
CA PRO A 112 -80.87 -1.45 -15.52
C PRO A 112 -80.25 -2.21 -14.32
N PRO A 113 -81.00 -2.36 -13.18
CA PRO A 113 -80.48 -2.33 -11.80
C PRO A 113 -80.59 -3.67 -11.04
N ILE A 114 -80.21 -3.72 -9.74
CA ILE A 114 -80.99 -4.28 -8.59
C ILE A 114 -80.27 -4.12 -7.22
N GLU A 115 -80.96 -3.38 -6.33
CA GLU A 115 -81.22 -3.46 -4.86
C GLU A 115 -80.18 -3.80 -3.74
N LYS A 116 -79.82 -2.72 -3.01
CA LYS A 116 -79.90 -2.40 -1.55
C LYS A 116 -79.81 -3.47 -0.43
N LYS A 117 -78.91 -3.17 0.55
CA LYS A 117 -79.04 -3.01 2.04
C LYS A 117 -77.77 -3.57 2.73
N GLU A 118 -77.17 -3.03 3.80
CA GLU A 118 -77.54 -2.05 4.83
C GLU A 118 -76.27 -1.54 5.57
N THR A 119 -76.40 -0.30 6.10
CA THR A 119 -75.81 0.31 7.32
C THR A 119 -74.29 0.50 7.55
N VAL A 120 -73.92 1.79 7.53
CA VAL A 120 -72.75 2.41 8.18
C VAL A 120 -73.06 2.61 9.67
N THR A 121 -72.12 2.23 10.56
CA THR A 121 -71.99 2.85 11.90
C THR A 121 -70.54 3.26 12.15
N ASP A 122 -70.44 4.52 12.55
CA ASP A 122 -69.27 5.29 12.98
C ASP A 122 -68.57 4.66 14.20
N ARG A 123 -67.25 4.42 14.12
CA ARG A 123 -66.38 4.17 15.30
C ARG A 123 -64.96 4.71 15.12
N SER A 124 -64.55 5.44 16.17
CA SER A 124 -63.34 6.20 16.44
C SER A 124 -62.00 5.45 16.24
N PRO A 125 -60.88 6.19 16.08
CA PRO A 125 -59.55 5.58 15.95
C PRO A 125 -59.13 4.82 17.23
N PRO A 126 -58.43 3.68 17.13
CA PRO A 126 -58.06 2.89 18.29
C PRO A 126 -57.02 3.63 19.17
N ARG A 127 -57.33 3.65 20.47
CA ARG A 127 -56.45 4.07 21.56
C ARG A 127 -55.25 3.13 21.65
N PHE A 128 -54.06 3.70 21.85
CA PHE A 128 -52.86 2.97 22.26
C PHE A 128 -53.07 2.37 23.66
N GLU A 129 -52.94 1.05 23.79
CA GLU A 129 -52.79 0.39 25.09
C GLU A 129 -51.32 0.47 25.56
N PRO A 130 -51.06 0.75 26.84
CA PRO A 130 -49.71 0.71 27.38
C PRO A 130 -49.23 -0.74 27.47
N VAL A 131 -48.10 -1.02 26.81
CA VAL A 131 -47.41 -2.31 26.81
C VAL A 131 -47.17 -2.78 28.25
N LYS A 132 -47.67 -3.98 28.58
CA LYS A 132 -47.37 -4.67 29.85
C LYS A 132 -45.84 -4.85 29.96
N LYS A 133 -45.27 -4.42 31.08
CA LYS A 133 -43.87 -4.67 31.46
C LYS A 133 -43.60 -6.18 31.41
N THR A 134 -42.94 -6.64 30.34
CA THR A 134 -42.27 -7.93 30.35
C THR A 134 -41.02 -7.81 31.21
N VAL A 135 -40.99 -8.61 32.27
CA VAL A 135 -39.83 -8.81 33.13
C VAL A 135 -38.72 -9.38 32.25
N TRP A 136 -37.61 -8.66 32.13
CA TRP A 136 -36.40 -9.14 31.46
C TRP A 136 -35.87 -10.32 32.27
N SER A 137 -36.05 -11.55 31.79
CA SER A 137 -35.26 -12.67 32.27
C SER A 137 -33.85 -12.49 31.75
N GLU A 138 -32.88 -12.33 32.64
CA GLU A 138 -31.45 -12.47 32.34
C GLU A 138 -31.18 -13.90 31.87
N LYS A 139 -31.42 -14.18 30.61
CA LYS A 139 -30.76 -15.27 29.89
C LYS A 139 -29.99 -14.62 28.76
N LYS A 140 -28.67 -14.51 28.97
CA LYS A 140 -27.72 -14.33 27.86
C LYS A 140 -28.10 -15.33 26.76
N PRO A 141 -28.15 -14.93 25.48
CA PRO A 141 -28.25 -15.90 24.42
C PRO A 141 -26.98 -16.75 24.51
N VAL A 142 -27.12 -18.00 24.90
CA VAL A 142 -26.07 -18.99 24.72
C VAL A 142 -25.99 -19.15 23.21
N LEU A 143 -24.91 -18.65 22.60
CA LEU A 143 -24.52 -19.04 21.26
C LEU A 143 -24.15 -20.52 21.37
N GLU A 144 -25.11 -21.41 21.08
CA GLU A 144 -24.79 -22.81 20.84
C GLU A 144 -24.00 -22.87 19.53
N GLU A 145 -22.71 -23.20 19.61
CA GLU A 145 -21.89 -23.56 18.46
C GLU A 145 -22.57 -24.73 17.75
N THR A 146 -23.27 -24.44 16.67
CA THR A 146 -24.04 -25.44 15.93
C THR A 146 -23.10 -26.08 14.92
N VAL A 147 -22.74 -27.33 15.17
CA VAL A 147 -21.80 -28.06 14.34
C VAL A 147 -22.57 -28.80 13.24
N ILE A 148 -22.28 -28.50 11.97
CA ILE A 148 -23.02 -29.02 10.81
C ILE A 148 -22.20 -30.14 10.15
N SER A 149 -22.82 -31.32 9.97
CA SER A 149 -22.21 -32.41 9.20
C SER A 149 -22.27 -32.08 7.70
N VAL A 150 -21.14 -32.30 7.04
CA VAL A 150 -20.93 -32.02 5.62
C VAL A 150 -21.91 -32.78 4.71
N ASP A 151 -22.41 -33.93 5.15
CA ASP A 151 -23.31 -34.79 4.38
C ASP A 151 -24.78 -34.34 4.45
N GLN A 152 -25.11 -33.28 5.21
CA GLN A 152 -26.47 -32.80 5.41
C GLN A 152 -26.85 -31.60 4.53
N ILE A 153 -25.96 -31.14 3.65
CA ILE A 153 -26.16 -29.96 2.80
C ILE A 153 -26.70 -30.37 1.43
N ASN A 154 -28.01 -30.25 1.23
CA ASN A 154 -28.69 -30.64 -0.01
C ASN A 154 -28.71 -29.55 -1.10
N ASP A 155 -28.38 -28.29 -0.79
CA ASP A 155 -28.41 -27.15 -1.73
C ASP A 155 -27.16 -26.26 -1.59
N LEU A 156 -26.75 -25.57 -2.65
CA LEU A 156 -25.61 -24.63 -2.66
C LEU A 156 -25.78 -23.53 -1.59
N SER A 157 -27.03 -23.17 -1.26
CA SER A 157 -27.35 -22.24 -0.18
C SER A 157 -26.92 -22.74 1.21
N GLY A 158 -26.89 -24.06 1.44
CA GLY A 158 -26.46 -24.66 2.71
C GLY A 158 -24.94 -24.73 2.90
N LEU A 159 -24.14 -24.38 1.88
CA LEU A 159 -22.68 -24.24 2.00
C LEU A 159 -22.26 -22.99 2.79
N ILE A 160 -23.21 -22.09 3.10
CA ILE A 160 -23.00 -20.93 3.97
C ILE A 160 -23.36 -21.29 5.39
N LEU A 161 -22.34 -21.27 6.25
CA LEU A 161 -22.48 -21.55 7.66
C LEU A 161 -23.05 -20.32 8.41
N PRO A 162 -24.06 -20.49 9.28
CA PRO A 162 -24.53 -19.43 10.17
C PRO A 162 -23.47 -19.06 11.23
N LYS A 163 -23.65 -17.94 11.93
CA LYS A 163 -22.73 -17.46 12.97
C LYS A 163 -22.27 -18.54 13.96
N GLY A 164 -20.96 -18.79 14.01
CA GLY A 164 -20.34 -19.73 14.95
C GLY A 164 -20.44 -21.19 14.53
N ALA A 165 -21.15 -21.50 13.43
CA ALA A 165 -21.16 -22.84 12.88
C ALA A 165 -19.82 -23.12 12.20
N THR A 166 -19.24 -24.25 12.59
CA THR A 166 -18.06 -24.86 11.97
C THR A 166 -18.47 -26.25 11.49
N PHE A 167 -17.77 -26.78 10.50
CA PHE A 167 -17.96 -28.19 10.14
C PHE A 167 -17.49 -29.08 11.28
N GLN A 168 -18.19 -30.20 11.52
CA GLN A 168 -17.76 -31.19 12.51
C GLN A 168 -16.44 -31.82 12.06
N ILE A 169 -15.36 -31.45 12.73
CA ILE A 169 -14.14 -32.26 12.77
C ILE A 169 -14.41 -33.28 13.87
N GLU A 170 -14.49 -34.55 13.52
CA GLU A 170 -14.65 -35.65 14.49
C GLU A 170 -13.60 -35.48 15.61
N GLU A 171 -14.05 -35.58 16.86
CA GLU A 171 -13.31 -35.21 18.07
C GLU A 171 -11.91 -35.85 18.15
N ILE A 172 -10.87 -35.06 17.88
CA ILE A 172 -9.50 -35.40 18.27
C ILE A 172 -9.37 -35.09 19.76
N LYS A 173 -9.27 -36.13 20.59
CA LYS A 173 -8.72 -36.03 21.94
C LYS A 173 -7.24 -35.66 21.85
N ILE A 174 -6.94 -34.37 21.98
CA ILE A 174 -5.56 -33.90 22.14
C ILE A 174 -5.10 -34.32 23.55
N GLN A 175 -4.38 -35.42 23.66
CA GLN A 175 -3.51 -35.65 24.80
C GLN A 175 -2.25 -34.81 24.61
N ASP A 176 -2.13 -33.83 25.50
CA ASP A 176 -0.99 -32.94 25.67
C ASP A 176 0.32 -33.75 25.69
N ARG A 177 1.15 -33.59 24.64
CA ARG A 177 2.52 -34.13 24.59
C ARG A 177 3.52 -33.01 24.82
N SER A 178 3.51 -32.45 26.03
CA SER A 178 4.68 -31.80 26.60
C SER A 178 5.58 -32.90 27.21
N ASN A 179 6.56 -33.39 26.45
CA ASN A 179 7.82 -33.97 26.96
C ASN A 179 8.65 -34.60 25.82
N ILE A 180 9.32 -33.75 25.03
CA ILE A 180 10.59 -34.10 24.39
C ILE A 180 11.48 -32.86 24.57
N PHE A 181 12.68 -33.08 25.12
CA PHE A 181 13.67 -32.09 25.60
C PHE A 181 13.57 -31.71 27.09
N SER A 182 13.96 -32.65 27.96
CA SER A 182 14.56 -32.33 29.25
C SER A 182 16.09 -32.37 29.13
N PHE A 183 16.76 -31.25 29.35
CA PHE A 183 18.19 -31.21 29.67
C PHE A 183 18.35 -30.62 31.07
N LYS A 184 18.85 -31.46 31.99
CA LYS A 184 19.24 -31.12 33.36
C LYS A 184 20.54 -30.30 33.34
N GLY A 185 20.59 -29.25 34.16
CA GLY A 185 21.82 -28.56 34.57
C GLY A 185 21.55 -27.73 35.81
N GLU A 186 22.26 -28.03 36.90
CA GLU A 186 21.94 -27.74 38.30
C GLU A 186 22.10 -26.27 38.71
N SER A 187 21.13 -25.76 39.48
CA SER A 187 21.24 -24.52 40.26
C SER A 187 21.56 -24.86 41.72
N GLY A 188 22.76 -24.51 42.18
CA GLY A 188 23.15 -24.52 43.59
C GLY A 188 23.05 -23.11 44.17
N ALA A 189 22.14 -22.92 45.13
CA ALA A 189 22.01 -21.71 45.92
C ALA A 189 23.03 -21.69 47.08
N VAL A 190 23.57 -20.50 47.40
CA VAL A 190 24.16 -20.23 48.73
C VAL A 190 23.72 -18.85 49.22
N ALA A 191 23.30 -18.83 50.48
CA ALA A 191 22.74 -17.72 51.24
C ALA A 191 23.78 -16.68 51.69
N GLY A 192 23.30 -15.47 52.00
CA GLY A 192 24.09 -14.27 52.22
C GLY A 192 24.70 -14.06 53.61
N LYS A 193 25.29 -12.87 53.80
CA LYS A 193 25.45 -12.18 55.08
C LYS A 193 25.89 -10.71 54.93
N ASP A 194 25.26 -9.91 55.79
CA ASP A 194 25.46 -8.54 56.29
C ASP A 194 26.78 -7.79 56.03
N LEU A 195 26.71 -6.45 55.84
CA LEU A 195 27.11 -5.43 56.85
C LEU A 195 27.16 -3.98 56.28
N GLN A 196 26.30 -3.15 56.87
CA GLN A 196 26.44 -1.73 57.31
C GLN A 196 26.78 -0.54 56.37
N LYS A 197 26.00 0.52 56.63
CA LYS A 197 26.11 1.93 56.21
C LYS A 197 27.18 2.69 57.02
N THR A 198 27.77 3.73 56.39
CA THR A 198 28.19 5.09 56.87
C THR A 198 29.48 5.47 56.10
N ASP A 199 29.82 6.69 55.70
CA ASP A 199 29.17 8.00 55.57
C ASP A 199 30.13 8.89 54.73
N LEU A 200 29.65 10.05 54.26
CA LEU A 200 30.42 11.27 53.91
C LEU A 200 31.15 11.39 52.54
N ARG A 201 30.42 12.04 51.63
CA ARG A 201 30.74 13.31 50.94
C ARG A 201 32.18 13.64 50.48
N ASP A 202 32.23 13.87 49.16
CA ASP A 202 32.83 15.01 48.45
C ASP A 202 34.32 14.96 48.12
N SER A 203 34.62 14.70 46.85
CA SER A 203 35.62 15.46 46.08
C SER A 203 35.61 15.00 44.60
N SER A 204 34.84 15.77 43.83
CA SER A 204 35.29 16.42 42.60
C SER A 204 36.14 15.61 41.59
N LEU A 205 35.52 15.31 40.45
CA LEU A 205 36.08 15.55 39.11
C LEU A 205 37.56 15.20 38.92
N LYS A 206 37.86 13.90 38.82
CA LYS A 206 38.96 13.28 38.04
C LYS A 206 39.09 11.83 38.48
N LYS A 207 38.40 10.92 37.78
CA LYS A 207 38.68 9.47 37.67
C LYS A 207 37.51 8.80 36.93
N VAL A 208 37.52 8.94 35.60
CA VAL A 208 36.83 8.02 34.70
C VAL A 208 37.87 7.57 33.68
N SER A 209 38.78 6.75 34.17
CA SER A 209 39.71 5.96 33.38
C SER A 209 40.20 4.90 34.35
N ASP A 210 39.54 3.74 34.35
CA ASP A 210 40.04 2.43 34.78
C ASP A 210 38.85 1.49 34.97
N ALA A 211 38.33 0.95 33.86
CA ALA A 211 37.62 -0.32 33.86
C ALA A 211 37.56 -0.86 32.43
N ALA A 212 37.97 -2.12 32.27
CA ALA A 212 37.98 -2.99 31.08
C ALA A 212 39.33 -3.10 30.35
N ILE A 213 40.19 -3.99 30.87
CA ILE A 213 41.28 -4.62 30.12
C ILE A 213 41.19 -6.12 30.41
N GLU A 214 40.79 -6.93 29.42
CA GLU A 214 41.12 -8.35 29.36
C GLU A 214 42.12 -8.55 28.23
N VAL A 215 43.29 -9.11 28.56
CA VAL A 215 44.35 -9.46 27.61
C VAL A 215 44.34 -10.97 27.45
N HIS A 216 44.18 -11.45 26.22
CA HIS A 216 44.60 -12.80 25.84
C HIS A 216 46.03 -12.73 25.28
N GLU A 217 47.01 -13.26 26.01
CA GLU A 217 48.36 -13.53 25.49
C GLU A 217 48.44 -14.97 24.97
N GLU A 218 48.63 -15.16 23.66
CA GLU A 218 49.23 -16.38 23.12
C GLU A 218 50.75 -16.20 23.03
N ALA A 219 51.47 -16.96 23.85
CA ALA A 219 52.93 -16.95 23.90
C ALA A 219 53.56 -17.72 22.73
N GLY A 220 53.98 -17.01 21.68
CA GLY A 220 54.89 -17.50 20.64
C GLY A 220 56.34 -17.08 20.90
N LYS A 221 57.24 -18.05 21.09
CA LYS A 221 58.68 -17.85 21.29
C LYS A 221 59.33 -17.15 20.08
N GLY A 222 60.00 -16.02 20.30
CA GLY A 222 60.79 -15.35 19.26
C GLY A 222 61.79 -14.31 19.77
N GLY A 223 63.07 -14.70 19.79
CA GLY A 223 64.24 -13.91 19.36
C GLY A 223 64.56 -12.54 19.99
N LEU A 224 65.80 -12.42 20.48
CA LEU A 224 66.47 -11.23 21.06
C LEU A 224 66.55 -9.96 20.17
N LEU A 225 65.88 -9.92 19.01
CA LEU A 225 65.94 -8.83 18.02
C LEU A 225 64.66 -7.96 17.96
N ALA A 226 63.67 -8.17 18.82
CA ALA A 226 62.45 -7.35 18.86
C ALA A 226 62.55 -6.04 19.70
N ARG A 227 63.76 -5.67 20.16
CA ARG A 227 63.98 -4.49 21.03
C ARG A 227 64.28 -3.18 20.31
N LEU A 228 64.13 -3.13 18.99
CA LEU A 228 64.36 -1.94 18.17
C LEU A 228 63.19 -1.71 17.21
N ASN A 229 62.03 -1.31 17.75
CA ASN A 229 61.00 -0.61 16.97
C ASN A 229 60.12 0.22 17.91
N PRO A 230 60.26 1.56 17.98
CA PRO A 230 59.21 2.40 18.51
C PRO A 230 58.16 2.57 17.40
N ILE A 231 56.88 2.65 17.77
CA ILE A 231 55.70 2.67 16.88
C ILE A 231 55.17 1.26 16.55
N ASN A 232 54.71 0.55 17.59
CA ASN A 232 53.55 -0.33 17.42
C ASN A 232 52.31 0.56 17.48
N VAL A 233 51.75 0.90 16.30
CA VAL A 233 50.36 1.35 16.23
C VAL A 233 49.51 0.16 16.66
N ILE A 234 49.06 0.18 17.91
CA ILE A 234 48.08 -0.80 18.40
C ILE A 234 46.79 -0.48 17.66
N HIS A 235 46.51 -1.20 16.56
CA HIS A 235 45.16 -1.23 15.99
C HIS A 235 44.25 -1.89 17.04
N ARG A 236 43.62 -1.06 17.88
CA ARG A 236 42.54 -1.52 18.75
C ARG A 236 41.37 -1.83 17.84
N VAL A 237 41.09 -3.12 17.63
CA VAL A 237 39.84 -3.54 16.99
C VAL A 237 38.70 -3.04 17.90
N PRO A 238 37.81 -2.16 17.42
CA PRO A 238 36.78 -1.61 18.27
C PRO A 238 35.83 -2.73 18.70
N VAL A 239 35.60 -2.85 20.01
CA VAL A 239 34.66 -3.84 20.58
C VAL A 239 33.27 -3.56 20.03
N GLU A 240 32.65 -4.54 19.39
CA GLU A 240 31.30 -4.41 18.86
C GLU A 240 30.25 -4.37 19.97
N TYR A 241 29.18 -3.60 19.75
CA TYR A 241 28.09 -3.55 20.70
C TYR A 241 27.35 -4.90 20.77
N ASN A 242 27.08 -5.37 21.99
CA ASN A 242 26.27 -6.53 22.25
C ASN A 242 25.26 -6.17 23.37
N PRO A 243 23.95 -6.24 23.11
CA PRO A 243 22.92 -5.90 24.09
C PRO A 243 23.03 -6.66 25.42
N LYS A 244 23.53 -7.90 25.39
CA LYS A 244 23.65 -8.74 26.59
C LYS A 244 24.77 -8.28 27.53
N THR A 245 25.86 -7.74 26.99
CA THR A 245 27.04 -7.35 27.78
C THR A 245 27.06 -5.86 28.08
N HIS A 246 26.56 -5.03 27.18
CA HIS A 246 26.67 -3.57 27.27
C HIS A 246 25.38 -2.88 27.73
N GLY A 247 24.28 -3.63 27.92
CA GLY A 247 22.99 -3.10 28.32
C GLY A 247 22.19 -2.46 27.16
N PRO A 248 20.95 -2.01 27.40
CA PRO A 248 20.07 -1.50 26.36
C PRO A 248 20.49 -0.12 25.84
N LEU A 249 20.35 0.12 24.53
CA LEU A 249 20.59 1.44 23.91
C LEU A 249 19.48 2.45 24.23
N VAL A 250 18.26 1.94 24.42
CA VAL A 250 17.03 2.72 24.59
C VAL A 250 16.51 2.55 26.01
N ASP A 251 16.13 3.67 26.64
CA ASP A 251 15.44 3.64 27.92
C ASP A 251 13.96 3.28 27.71
N LEU A 252 13.63 2.01 27.95
CA LEU A 252 12.27 1.49 27.85
C LEU A 252 11.46 1.68 29.13
N THR A 253 12.02 2.31 30.17
CA THR A 253 11.30 2.50 31.44
C THR A 253 10.10 3.41 31.25
N PHE A 254 8.95 3.00 31.78
CA PHE A 254 7.74 3.81 31.81
C PHE A 254 7.57 4.40 33.20
N ARG A 255 7.45 5.73 33.26
CA ARG A 255 7.19 6.46 34.50
C ARG A 255 5.72 6.88 34.49
N PRO A 256 4.83 6.18 35.22
CA PRO A 256 3.40 6.47 35.18
C PRO A 256 3.16 7.90 35.67
N ARG A 257 2.41 8.68 34.88
CA ARG A 257 1.91 9.99 35.27
C ARG A 257 0.43 9.86 35.62
N PRO A 258 -0.12 10.69 36.53
CA PRO A 258 -1.54 10.66 36.81
C PRO A 258 -2.35 10.82 35.52
N GLY A 259 -3.19 9.84 35.21
CA GLY A 259 -4.03 9.85 34.01
C GLY A 259 -3.42 9.26 32.74
N ILE A 260 -2.13 8.92 32.69
CA ILE A 260 -1.52 8.31 31.48
C ILE A 260 -1.19 6.85 31.75
N GLU A 261 -1.77 5.96 30.95
CA GLU A 261 -1.57 4.52 31.02
C GLU A 261 -0.83 4.01 29.79
N GLN A 262 0.09 3.06 29.99
CA GLN A 262 0.76 2.39 28.87
C GLN A 262 -0.11 1.24 28.38
N THR A 263 -0.49 1.27 27.11
CA THR A 263 -1.30 0.23 26.47
C THR A 263 -0.43 -0.84 25.83
N GLU A 264 0.53 -0.44 24.99
CA GLU A 264 1.41 -1.36 24.26
C GLU A 264 2.86 -0.82 24.22
N LEU A 265 3.83 -1.75 24.11
CA LEU A 265 5.22 -1.47 23.80
C LEU A 265 5.73 -2.58 22.88
N TYR A 266 6.22 -2.21 21.71
CA TYR A 266 6.78 -3.17 20.76
C TYR A 266 7.98 -2.60 20.01
N PRO A 267 8.91 -3.47 19.57
CA PRO A 267 10.02 -3.04 18.72
C PRO A 267 9.56 -2.74 17.30
N VAL A 268 10.21 -1.75 16.68
CA VAL A 268 10.07 -1.46 15.24
C VAL A 268 11.38 -1.64 14.49
N ASN A 269 12.52 -1.37 15.13
CA ASN A 269 13.85 -1.60 14.57
C ASN A 269 14.81 -1.99 15.69
N GLU A 270 14.86 -3.28 16.07
CA GLU A 270 15.72 -3.74 17.16
C GLU A 270 17.21 -3.67 16.79
N PRO A 271 18.10 -3.26 17.72
CA PRO A 271 17.85 -2.81 19.09
C PRO A 271 17.67 -1.28 19.25
N TYR A 272 17.42 -0.56 18.17
CA TYR A 272 17.51 0.89 18.11
C TYR A 272 16.21 1.64 18.39
N ALA A 273 15.08 1.19 17.86
CA ALA A 273 13.82 1.91 17.95
C ALA A 273 12.66 1.04 18.42
N TYR A 274 11.92 1.59 19.37
CA TYR A 274 10.72 1.00 19.97
C TYR A 274 9.59 2.01 19.92
N VAL A 275 8.35 1.51 19.93
CA VAL A 275 7.15 2.32 19.96
C VAL A 275 6.39 2.00 21.22
N ARG A 276 6.01 3.05 21.95
CA ARG A 276 5.12 2.96 23.09
C ARG A 276 3.81 3.66 22.77
N ILE A 277 2.71 2.95 22.98
CA ILE A 277 1.36 3.51 22.86
C ILE A 277 0.85 3.77 24.26
N THR A 278 0.49 5.02 24.52
CA THR A 278 -0.06 5.46 25.80
C THR A 278 -1.48 6.00 25.61
N TYR A 279 -2.36 5.73 26.56
CA TYR A 279 -3.70 6.31 26.61
C TYR A 279 -3.74 7.39 27.69
N ASP A 280 -4.17 8.59 27.30
CA ASP A 280 -4.40 9.69 28.23
C ASP A 280 -5.88 9.73 28.64
N ASN A 281 -6.15 9.42 29.90
CA ASN A 281 -7.49 9.42 30.50
C ASN A 281 -8.11 10.83 30.59
N ALA A 282 -7.32 11.90 30.53
CA ALA A 282 -7.84 13.27 30.61
C ALA A 282 -8.37 13.78 29.26
N THR A 283 -7.68 13.44 28.17
CA THR A 283 -8.03 13.84 26.80
C THR A 283 -8.79 12.74 26.04
N HIS A 284 -8.77 11.50 26.56
CA HIS A 284 -9.27 10.30 25.90
C HIS A 284 -8.58 9.98 24.57
N GLU A 285 -7.32 10.40 24.42
CA GLU A 285 -6.52 10.23 23.21
C GLU A 285 -5.43 9.17 23.38
N TYR A 286 -5.14 8.45 22.30
CA TYR A 286 -3.95 7.61 22.20
C TYR A 286 -2.77 8.44 21.66
N LEU A 287 -1.64 8.38 22.35
CA LEU A 287 -0.38 8.96 21.92
C LEU A 287 0.58 7.87 21.43
N TYR A 288 1.27 8.18 20.34
CA TYR A 288 2.30 7.34 19.75
C TYR A 288 3.69 7.89 20.11
N GLU A 289 4.38 7.25 21.04
CA GLU A 289 5.70 7.66 21.51
C GLU A 289 6.80 6.82 20.85
N VAL A 290 7.62 7.46 20.02
CA VAL A 290 8.84 6.86 19.46
C VAL A 290 9.96 6.95 20.50
N LEU A 291 10.55 5.80 20.81
CA LEU A 291 11.66 5.63 21.74
C LEU A 291 12.92 5.25 20.94
N GLU A 292 13.90 6.15 20.94
CA GLU A 292 15.20 5.99 20.29
C GLU A 292 16.35 6.26 21.26
N PRO A 293 17.60 5.88 20.93
CA PRO A 293 18.76 6.15 21.75
C PRO A 293 19.03 7.66 21.75
N LYS A 294 18.96 8.29 22.93
CA LYS A 294 19.24 9.72 23.06
C LYS A 294 20.74 9.97 23.10
N LEU A 295 21.18 10.92 22.28
CA LEU A 295 22.52 11.49 22.32
C LEU A 295 22.62 12.53 23.44
N THR A 296 23.73 12.51 24.16
CA THR A 296 24.12 13.59 25.08
C THR A 296 24.54 14.84 24.30
N PRO A 297 24.54 16.05 24.89
CA PRO A 297 24.97 17.26 24.18
C PRO A 297 26.36 17.13 23.52
N ALA A 298 27.32 16.51 24.21
CA ALA A 298 28.65 16.25 23.66
C ALA A 298 28.64 15.27 22.48
N GLU A 299 27.77 14.26 22.51
CA GLU A 299 27.60 13.31 21.39
C GLU A 299 26.90 13.97 20.20
N VAL A 300 25.99 14.93 20.43
CA VAL A 300 25.35 15.72 19.35
C VAL A 300 26.38 16.59 18.64
N ASP A 301 27.27 17.25 19.38
CA ASP A 301 28.34 18.06 18.80
C ASP A 301 29.31 17.17 18.01
N LEU A 302 29.74 16.04 18.58
CA LEU A 302 30.58 15.06 17.88
C LEU A 302 29.90 14.52 16.61
N PHE A 303 28.61 14.21 16.67
CA PHE A 303 27.84 13.77 15.51
C PHE A 303 27.83 14.84 14.41
N ARG A 304 27.69 16.12 14.76
CA ARG A 304 27.72 17.23 13.79
C ARG A 304 29.08 17.33 13.11
N ASP A 305 30.16 17.27 13.87
CA ASP A 305 31.52 17.33 13.35
C ASP A 305 31.81 16.14 12.40
N ILE A 306 31.40 14.93 12.79
CA ILE A 306 31.53 13.72 11.96
C ILE A 306 30.70 13.88 10.68
N LYS A 307 29.47 14.39 10.77
CA LYS A 307 28.57 14.60 9.63
C LYS A 307 29.18 15.57 8.62
N GLU A 308 29.70 16.71 9.05
CA GLU A 308 30.37 17.70 8.19
C GLU A 308 31.58 17.09 7.47
N ARG A 309 32.44 16.39 8.22
CA ARG A 309 33.65 15.76 7.66
C ARG A 309 33.35 14.63 6.69
N ILE A 310 32.25 13.91 6.90
CA ILE A 310 31.75 12.91 5.96
C ILE A 310 31.30 13.60 4.68
N PHE A 311 30.53 14.68 4.73
CA PHE A 311 30.15 15.43 3.52
C PHE A 311 31.37 15.94 2.72
N GLU A 312 32.47 16.29 3.40
CA GLU A 312 33.72 16.70 2.73
C GLU A 312 34.49 15.53 2.08
N ARG A 313 34.42 14.32 2.66
CA ARG A 313 35.19 13.14 2.22
C ARG A 313 34.43 12.24 1.24
N LEU A 314 33.10 12.19 1.35
CA LEU A 314 32.27 11.17 0.71
C LEU A 314 31.45 11.75 -0.44
N ASP A 315 31.95 11.53 -1.65
CA ASP A 315 31.22 11.69 -2.91
C ASP A 315 30.36 10.42 -3.14
N ILE A 316 29.52 10.04 -2.16
CA ILE A 316 28.74 8.79 -2.27
C ILE A 316 27.51 9.04 -3.13
N ASN A 317 27.60 8.62 -4.38
CA ASN A 317 26.42 8.32 -5.17
C ASN A 317 25.83 6.98 -4.69
N THR A 318 24.96 7.02 -3.67
CA THR A 318 24.36 5.83 -3.01
C THR A 318 23.33 5.09 -3.87
N GLN A 319 22.96 5.63 -5.03
CA GLN A 319 21.82 5.14 -5.81
C GLN A 319 21.96 3.70 -6.33
N ASN A 320 23.17 3.13 -6.38
CA ASN A 320 23.44 1.81 -6.98
C ASN A 320 24.20 0.82 -6.09
N VAL A 321 24.31 1.07 -4.78
CA VAL A 321 25.05 0.22 -3.85
C VAL A 321 24.07 -0.59 -3.00
N LEU A 322 24.30 -1.90 -2.86
CA LEU A 322 23.56 -2.75 -1.92
C LEU A 322 23.61 -2.13 -0.52
N GLU A 323 22.46 -2.05 0.16
CA GLU A 323 22.31 -1.38 1.47
C GLU A 323 23.34 -1.87 2.50
N GLU A 324 23.64 -3.16 2.53
CA GLU A 324 24.66 -3.76 3.39
C GLU A 324 26.06 -3.21 3.15
N ILE A 325 26.44 -2.98 1.88
CA ILE A 325 27.73 -2.40 1.52
C ILE A 325 27.77 -0.94 1.93
N ALA A 326 26.67 -0.20 1.72
CA ALA A 326 26.56 1.19 2.12
C ALA A 326 26.66 1.36 3.65
N LYS A 327 25.96 0.52 4.42
CA LYS A 327 26.05 0.47 5.89
C LYS A 327 27.47 0.19 6.34
N LYS A 328 28.11 -0.84 5.79
CA LYS A 328 29.49 -1.17 6.13
C LYS A 328 30.45 -0.02 5.82
N THR A 329 30.33 0.58 4.64
CA THR A 329 31.20 1.70 4.23
C THR A 329 31.02 2.90 5.16
N LEU A 330 29.77 3.25 5.51
CA LEU A 330 29.51 4.34 6.43
C LEU A 330 30.07 4.07 7.81
N ARG A 331 30.00 2.81 8.28
CA ARG A 331 30.61 2.37 9.53
C ARG A 331 32.12 2.57 9.52
N ASP A 332 32.78 2.04 8.49
CA ASP A 332 34.24 2.09 8.36
C ASP A 332 34.74 3.54 8.31
N VAL A 333 34.08 4.41 7.53
CA VAL A 333 34.44 5.84 7.46
C VAL A 333 34.17 6.57 8.77
N THR A 334 33.08 6.24 9.47
CA THR A 334 32.78 6.84 10.77
C THR A 334 33.84 6.43 11.79
N ASP A 335 34.25 5.16 11.80
CA ASP A 335 35.29 4.64 12.68
C ASP A 335 36.65 5.28 12.39
N ASP A 336 37.01 5.47 11.12
CA ASP A 336 38.24 6.16 10.71
C ASP A 336 38.26 7.61 11.21
N ILE A 337 37.13 8.32 11.12
CA ILE A 337 37.03 9.70 11.62
C ILE A 337 37.15 9.74 13.14
N ILE A 338 36.49 8.83 13.85
CA ILE A 338 36.59 8.74 15.33
C ILE A 338 38.05 8.47 15.73
N HIS A 339 38.74 7.60 15.00
CA HIS A 339 40.16 7.33 15.20
C HIS A 339 41.04 8.55 14.91
N ASP A 340 40.78 9.30 13.83
CA ASP A 340 41.51 10.54 13.48
C ASP A 340 41.40 11.61 14.60
N TYR A 341 40.28 11.67 15.32
CA TYR A 341 40.13 12.56 16.48
C TYR A 341 40.79 12.04 17.76
N GLY A 342 41.32 10.80 17.76
CA GLY A 342 41.91 10.18 18.94
C GLY A 342 40.90 9.91 20.06
N LEU A 343 39.61 9.80 19.73
CA LEU A 343 38.55 9.61 20.71
C LEU A 343 38.36 8.12 21.04
N SER A 344 38.36 7.79 22.33
CA SER A 344 38.00 6.46 22.82
C SER A 344 36.54 6.45 23.28
N LEU A 345 35.63 6.05 22.39
CA LEU A 345 34.21 5.91 22.72
C LEU A 345 33.92 4.53 23.34
N SER A 346 32.99 4.49 24.29
CA SER A 346 32.44 3.20 24.74
C SER A 346 31.60 2.54 23.63
N PRO A 347 31.44 1.20 23.63
CA PRO A 347 30.65 0.50 22.61
C PRO A 347 29.23 1.06 22.46
N VAL A 348 28.58 1.43 23.57
CA VAL A 348 27.23 2.03 23.56
C VAL A 348 27.22 3.39 22.87
N GLN A 349 28.17 4.27 23.18
CA GLN A 349 28.23 5.62 22.60
C GLN A 349 28.53 5.56 21.10
N ARG A 350 29.46 4.69 20.71
CA ARG A 350 29.77 4.43 19.30
C ARG A 350 28.52 3.96 18.55
N GLU A 351 27.80 2.99 19.10
CA GLU A 351 26.61 2.43 18.44
C GLU A 351 25.47 3.47 18.32
N LYS A 352 25.28 4.34 19.32
CA LYS A 352 24.32 5.45 19.22
C LYS A 352 24.63 6.42 18.07
N ILE A 353 25.90 6.77 17.91
CA ILE A 353 26.35 7.65 16.83
C ILE A 353 26.16 6.94 15.48
N LEU A 354 26.58 5.68 15.37
CA LEU A 354 26.39 4.88 14.16
C LEU A 354 24.92 4.75 13.76
N TYR A 355 24.02 4.47 14.70
CA TYR A 355 22.58 4.46 14.46
C TYR A 355 22.08 5.79 13.89
N THR A 356 22.48 6.91 14.51
CA THR A 356 22.09 8.25 14.06
C THR A 356 22.62 8.54 12.65
N MET A 357 23.85 8.10 12.34
CA MET A 357 24.45 8.19 11.01
C MET A 357 23.68 7.35 9.98
N TYR A 358 23.32 6.10 10.29
CA TYR A 358 22.51 5.27 9.39
C TYR A 358 21.16 5.90 9.12
N LYS A 359 20.48 6.36 10.18
CA LYS A 359 19.17 7.01 10.09
C LYS A 359 19.19 8.26 9.20
N GLU A 360 20.24 9.07 9.32
CA GLU A 360 20.38 10.33 8.59
C GLU A 360 20.87 10.14 7.16
N PHE A 361 21.79 9.22 6.88
CA PHE A 361 22.39 9.09 5.54
C PHE A 361 21.68 8.04 4.67
N LEU A 362 21.25 6.93 5.24
CA LEU A 362 20.65 5.80 4.52
C LEU A 362 19.14 5.70 4.76
N GLY A 363 18.73 5.92 6.02
CA GLY A 363 17.34 5.90 6.46
C GLY A 363 16.53 7.14 6.08
N ASN A 364 15.31 7.24 6.60
CA ASN A 364 14.37 8.33 6.32
C ASN A 364 14.42 9.45 7.37
N GLY A 365 15.56 9.68 8.03
CA GLY A 365 15.72 10.76 9.00
C GLY A 365 14.78 10.61 10.20
N MET A 366 14.09 11.68 10.58
CA MET A 366 13.22 11.69 11.77
C MET A 366 12.07 10.67 11.70
N ILE A 367 11.51 10.42 10.52
CA ILE A 367 10.40 9.48 10.33
C ILE A 367 10.84 8.03 10.19
N ASP A 368 12.13 7.74 10.23
CA ASP A 368 12.66 6.38 10.01
C ASP A 368 12.00 5.31 10.91
N PRO A 369 11.78 5.53 12.21
CA PRO A 369 11.04 4.57 13.05
C PRO A 369 9.60 4.34 12.59
N LEU A 370 8.90 5.39 12.12
CA LEU A 370 7.54 5.31 11.60
C LEU A 370 7.49 4.51 10.29
N MET A 371 8.52 4.66 9.45
CA MET A 371 8.65 3.92 8.20
C MET A 371 8.90 2.43 8.42
N HIS A 372 9.58 2.04 9.50
CA HIS A 372 9.78 0.64 9.86
C HIS A 372 8.55 -0.01 10.53
N ASP A 373 7.62 0.78 11.07
CA ASP A 373 6.45 0.25 11.77
C ASP A 373 5.38 -0.32 10.81
N ARG A 374 5.19 -1.64 10.83
CA ARG A 374 4.19 -2.35 10.01
C ARG A 374 2.73 -2.00 10.30
N TYR A 375 2.42 -1.38 11.44
CA TYR A 375 1.04 -1.05 11.83
C TYR A 375 0.60 0.34 11.35
N ILE A 376 1.55 1.18 10.92
CA ILE A 376 1.28 2.49 10.36
C ILE A 376 0.92 2.37 8.88
N GLU A 377 -0.17 3.01 8.47
CA GLU A 377 -0.62 3.09 7.07
C GLU A 377 -0.28 4.45 6.45
N ASP A 378 -0.51 5.55 7.19
CA ASP A 378 -0.24 6.92 6.74
C ASP A 378 0.59 7.70 7.77
N ILE A 379 1.42 8.64 7.29
CA ILE A 379 2.21 9.58 8.10
C ILE A 379 1.95 10.99 7.55
N SER A 380 1.63 11.94 8.43
CA SER A 380 1.34 13.33 8.06
C SER A 380 2.20 14.30 8.86
N CYS A 381 2.79 15.27 8.16
CA CYS A 381 3.48 16.42 8.72
C CYS A 381 2.84 17.70 8.20
N ASP A 382 2.18 18.42 9.11
CA ASP A 382 1.35 19.58 8.78
C ASP A 382 2.10 20.93 8.87
N GLY A 383 3.39 20.90 9.23
CA GLY A 383 4.24 22.10 9.27
C GLY A 383 5.23 22.12 10.43
N VAL A 384 5.89 23.27 10.59
CA VAL A 384 6.89 23.51 11.65
C VAL A 384 6.19 23.70 12.99
N ASN A 385 6.78 23.19 14.08
CA ASN A 385 6.24 23.17 15.43
C ASN A 385 4.91 22.41 15.59
N ALA A 386 4.46 21.71 14.55
CA ALA A 386 3.37 20.75 14.63
C ALA A 386 3.93 19.34 14.88
N ASN A 387 3.27 18.59 15.75
CA ASN A 387 3.59 17.16 15.90
C ASN A 387 3.16 16.40 14.66
N LEU A 388 3.95 15.40 14.29
CA LEU A 388 3.55 14.48 13.22
C LEU A 388 2.34 13.66 13.69
N PHE A 389 1.45 13.37 12.76
CA PHE A 389 0.34 12.45 12.93
C PHE A 389 0.59 11.16 12.17
N VAL A 390 0.10 10.05 12.70
CA VAL A 390 0.14 8.75 12.03
C VAL A 390 -1.23 8.11 12.06
N TYR A 391 -1.56 7.38 11.00
CA TYR A 391 -2.73 6.52 10.99
C TYR A 391 -2.31 5.08 11.31
N HIS A 392 -2.64 4.62 12.51
CA HIS A 392 -2.35 3.25 12.96
C HIS A 392 -3.57 2.37 12.75
N ASN A 393 -3.36 1.16 12.22
CA ASN A 393 -4.45 0.27 11.83
C ASN A 393 -5.43 -0.11 12.97
N ARG A 394 -4.96 -0.15 14.23
CA ARG A 394 -5.76 -0.38 15.45
C ARG A 394 -6.32 0.87 16.12
N TYR A 395 -5.51 1.92 16.25
CA TYR A 395 -5.84 3.10 17.09
C TYR A 395 -6.30 4.31 16.27
N GLU A 396 -6.41 4.17 14.94
CA GLU A 396 -6.75 5.25 14.02
C GLU A 396 -5.69 6.37 14.05
N SER A 397 -6.12 7.63 13.92
CA SER A 397 -5.22 8.79 13.90
C SER A 397 -4.65 9.04 15.29
N MET A 398 -3.33 9.09 15.41
CA MET A 398 -2.62 9.35 16.65
C MET A 398 -1.59 10.46 16.46
N ARG A 399 -1.46 11.29 17.50
CA ARG A 399 -0.40 12.27 17.60
C ARG A 399 0.90 11.60 18.04
N THR A 400 2.00 11.93 17.39
CA THR A 400 3.33 11.44 17.77
C THR A 400 4.09 12.42 18.66
N ASN A 401 5.18 11.97 19.29
CA ASN A 401 6.14 12.84 19.99
C ASN A 401 7.17 13.53 19.05
N LEU A 402 7.11 13.27 17.74
CA LEU A 402 8.03 13.82 16.75
C LEU A 402 7.52 15.16 16.22
N LEU A 403 8.40 16.15 16.06
CA LEU A 403 8.10 17.46 15.48
C LEU A 403 9.37 18.12 14.94
N TYR A 404 9.22 18.92 13.90
CA TYR A 404 10.29 19.78 13.38
C TYR A 404 10.24 21.15 14.06
N LYS A 405 11.39 21.65 14.52
CA LYS A 405 11.48 22.96 15.21
C LYS A 405 11.86 24.11 14.29
N SER A 406 12.57 23.80 13.20
CA SER A 406 13.07 24.78 12.24
C SER A 406 12.45 24.56 10.86
N SER A 407 12.16 25.65 10.15
CA SER A 407 11.75 25.58 8.73
C SER A 407 12.86 24.99 7.89
N ASP A 408 14.10 25.44 8.09
CA ASP A 408 15.25 24.99 7.30
C ASP A 408 15.45 23.47 7.37
N GLU A 409 15.19 22.87 8.54
CA GLU A 409 15.28 21.42 8.75
C GLU A 409 14.21 20.69 7.94
N LEU A 410 12.96 21.15 8.00
CA LEU A 410 11.84 20.55 7.29
C LEU A 410 11.95 20.76 5.77
N ASP A 411 12.35 21.94 5.33
CA ASP A 411 12.56 22.27 3.92
C ASP A 411 13.70 21.44 3.32
N SER A 412 14.80 21.27 4.07
CA SER A 412 15.92 20.39 3.68
C SER A 412 15.47 18.93 3.61
N PHE A 413 14.63 18.50 4.55
CA PHE A 413 14.10 17.13 4.57
C PHE A 413 13.19 16.85 3.36
N VAL A 414 12.24 17.74 3.07
CA VAL A 414 11.34 17.64 1.90
C VAL A 414 12.14 17.64 0.60
N THR A 415 13.12 18.54 0.48
CA THR A 415 14.00 18.60 -0.71
C THR A 415 14.78 17.30 -0.89
N LYS A 416 15.31 16.74 0.20
CA LYS A 416 16.02 15.46 0.18
C LYS A 416 15.12 14.29 -0.21
N LEU A 417 13.89 14.23 0.29
CA LEU A 417 12.93 13.18 -0.09
C LEU A 417 12.55 13.27 -1.57
N ALA A 418 12.32 14.48 -2.09
CA ALA A 418 12.08 14.71 -3.51
C ALA A 418 13.23 14.17 -4.38
N GLN A 419 14.49 14.51 -4.03
CA GLN A 419 15.68 14.04 -4.74
C GLN A 419 15.84 12.52 -4.68
N ARG A 420 15.57 11.90 -3.52
CA ARG A 420 15.58 10.43 -3.38
C ARG A 420 14.52 9.74 -4.23
N ALA A 421 13.38 10.39 -4.44
CA ALA A 421 12.33 9.93 -5.35
C ALA A 421 12.66 10.22 -6.83
N GLY A 422 13.85 10.77 -7.14
CA GLY A 422 14.28 11.09 -8.50
C GLY A 422 13.56 12.30 -9.11
N LYS A 423 12.96 13.14 -8.27
CA LYS A 423 12.23 14.35 -8.67
C LYS A 423 12.86 15.61 -8.03
N TYR A 424 12.42 16.77 -8.47
CA TYR A 424 12.85 18.06 -7.93
C TYR A 424 11.63 18.82 -7.43
N ILE A 425 11.80 19.54 -6.33
CA ILE A 425 10.81 20.46 -5.76
C ILE A 425 11.48 21.81 -5.61
N SER A 426 10.76 22.90 -5.90
CA SER A 426 11.32 24.25 -5.87
C SER A 426 10.25 25.27 -5.47
N ILE A 427 10.65 26.51 -5.18
CA ILE A 427 9.68 27.57 -4.87
C ILE A 427 8.77 27.86 -6.07
N ALA A 428 9.27 27.70 -7.30
CA ALA A 428 8.49 27.89 -8.52
C ALA A 428 7.49 26.75 -8.77
N GLU A 429 7.84 25.52 -8.37
CA GLU A 429 6.99 24.32 -8.44
C GLU A 429 6.94 23.67 -7.04
N PRO A 430 6.15 24.26 -6.11
CA PRO A 430 6.24 23.93 -4.69
C PRO A 430 5.46 22.69 -4.30
N MET A 431 4.64 22.09 -5.18
CA MET A 431 3.89 20.86 -4.89
C MET A 431 4.44 19.70 -5.69
N LEU A 432 4.59 18.55 -5.04
CA LEU A 432 5.17 17.36 -5.67
C LEU A 432 4.50 16.08 -5.18
N ASP A 433 3.98 15.30 -6.13
CA ASP A 433 3.60 13.90 -5.92
C ASP A 433 4.70 12.97 -6.42
N ALA A 434 5.12 12.03 -5.58
CA ALA A 434 6.21 11.11 -5.90
C ALA A 434 6.02 9.72 -5.27
N THR A 435 6.87 8.78 -5.70
CA THR A 435 6.99 7.44 -5.12
C THR A 435 8.35 7.31 -4.49
N MET A 436 8.37 6.92 -3.21
CA MET A 436 9.58 6.70 -2.43
C MET A 436 10.28 5.40 -2.86
N SER A 437 11.52 5.21 -2.39
CA SER A 437 12.34 4.05 -2.75
C SER A 437 11.78 2.71 -2.28
N ASP A 438 10.96 2.70 -1.22
CA ASP A 438 10.25 1.54 -0.68
C ASP A 438 8.91 1.27 -1.41
N GLY A 439 8.52 2.13 -2.37
CA GLY A 439 7.24 2.08 -3.06
C GLY A 439 6.12 2.89 -2.42
N SER A 440 6.37 3.51 -1.25
CA SER A 440 5.39 4.36 -0.58
C SER A 440 5.06 5.60 -1.42
N ARG A 441 3.80 6.06 -1.39
CA ARG A 441 3.40 7.31 -2.06
C ARG A 441 3.67 8.48 -1.13
N ILE A 442 4.23 9.56 -1.66
CA ILE A 442 4.45 10.78 -0.90
C ILE A 442 3.95 11.99 -1.68
N GLN A 443 3.17 12.82 -1.00
CA GLN A 443 2.81 14.17 -1.43
C GLN A 443 3.58 15.16 -0.56
N MET A 444 4.16 16.18 -1.18
CA MET A 444 4.97 17.19 -0.50
C MET A 444 4.61 18.59 -0.98
N THR A 445 4.75 19.55 -0.07
CA THR A 445 4.68 20.98 -0.37
C THR A 445 5.89 21.69 0.22
N LEU A 446 6.55 22.57 -0.55
CA LEU A 446 7.74 23.30 -0.14
C LEU A 446 7.44 24.76 0.23
N GLY A 447 8.00 25.19 1.35
CA GLY A 447 7.98 26.57 1.83
C GLY A 447 6.61 27.03 2.31
N THR A 448 6.40 28.34 2.30
CA THR A 448 5.15 28.98 2.78
C THR A 448 4.25 29.49 1.66
N GLU A 449 4.66 29.31 0.40
CA GLU A 449 3.93 29.85 -0.77
C GLU A 449 2.55 29.21 -0.94
N VAL A 450 2.43 27.92 -0.61
CA VAL A 450 1.18 27.16 -0.71
C VAL A 450 0.62 26.81 0.68
N THR A 451 1.48 26.64 1.68
CA THR A 451 1.11 26.18 3.03
C THR A 451 1.50 27.20 4.10
N ALA A 452 0.55 27.68 4.89
CA ALA A 452 0.78 28.78 5.83
C ALA A 452 1.77 28.45 6.98
N HIS A 453 1.98 27.16 7.28
CA HIS A 453 2.79 26.70 8.42
C HIS A 453 4.14 26.10 8.02
N GLY A 454 4.64 26.46 6.84
CA GLY A 454 5.87 25.95 6.25
C GLY A 454 5.61 24.72 5.39
N SER A 455 6.70 24.03 5.01
CA SER A 455 6.62 22.82 4.19
C SER A 455 5.77 21.73 4.85
N THR A 456 5.15 20.88 4.04
CA THR A 456 4.32 19.76 4.51
C THR A 456 4.62 18.50 3.72
N TYR A 457 4.31 17.34 4.30
CA TYR A 457 4.30 16.09 3.54
C TYR A 457 3.29 15.10 4.12
N THR A 458 2.75 14.26 3.24
CA THR A 458 1.91 13.12 3.61
C THR A 458 2.42 11.88 2.89
N ILE A 459 2.72 10.83 3.65
CA ILE A 459 3.18 9.53 3.16
C ILE A 459 2.08 8.52 3.35
N ARG A 460 1.72 7.81 2.28
CA ARG A 460 0.93 6.57 2.35
C ARG A 460 1.87 5.40 2.13
N LYS A 461 2.05 4.60 3.18
CA LYS A 461 3.02 3.52 3.20
C LYS A 461 2.60 2.39 2.26
N PHE A 462 3.57 1.91 1.49
CA PHE A 462 3.42 0.65 0.78
C PHE A 462 3.55 -0.51 1.78
N LYS A 463 2.60 -1.46 1.76
CA LYS A 463 2.68 -2.64 2.61
C LYS A 463 3.57 -3.69 1.94
N ASP A 464 4.67 -4.04 2.61
CA ASP A 464 5.59 -5.07 2.11
C ASP A 464 4.92 -6.44 1.94
N GLU A 465 4.01 -6.80 2.85
CA GLU A 465 3.27 -8.06 2.79
C GLU A 465 1.83 -7.81 2.32
N PRO A 466 1.46 -8.28 1.11
CA PRO A 466 0.10 -8.16 0.62
C PRO A 466 -0.82 -9.12 1.39
N ILE A 467 -2.06 -8.67 1.57
CA ILE A 467 -3.12 -9.43 2.25
C ILE A 467 -3.57 -10.58 1.36
N THR A 468 -3.79 -11.75 1.95
CA THR A 468 -4.13 -12.98 1.23
C THR A 468 -5.64 -13.28 1.28
N PRO A 469 -6.17 -14.17 0.41
CA PRO A 469 -7.53 -14.67 0.53
C PRO A 469 -7.83 -15.28 1.91
N THR A 470 -6.85 -15.95 2.53
CA THR A 470 -6.96 -16.49 3.88
C THR A 470 -7.24 -15.40 4.91
N ASP A 471 -6.55 -14.25 4.82
CA ASP A 471 -6.78 -13.11 5.70
C ASP A 471 -8.18 -12.51 5.51
N LEU A 472 -8.64 -12.40 4.26
CA LEU A 472 -9.96 -11.87 3.93
C LEU A 472 -11.10 -12.73 4.50
N ILE A 473 -10.90 -14.06 4.54
CA ILE A 473 -11.83 -15.00 5.17
C ILE A 473 -11.78 -14.85 6.69
N GLU A 474 -10.58 -14.82 7.27
CA GLU A 474 -10.39 -14.68 8.71
C GLU A 474 -11.03 -13.40 9.25
N TRP A 475 -10.88 -12.28 8.54
CA TRP A 475 -11.51 -11.01 8.90
C TRP A 475 -12.98 -10.93 8.58
N ARG A 476 -13.56 -11.98 7.97
CA ARG A 476 -14.94 -12.05 7.48
C ARG A 476 -15.28 -10.97 6.46
N THR A 477 -14.28 -10.47 5.73
CA THR A 477 -14.52 -9.55 4.60
C THR A 477 -15.26 -10.29 3.48
N PHE A 478 -14.94 -11.57 3.30
CA PHE A 478 -15.58 -12.51 2.39
C PHE A 478 -15.87 -13.83 3.13
N SER A 479 -16.89 -14.58 2.70
CA SER A 479 -17.10 -15.95 3.15
C SER A 479 -16.18 -16.92 2.39
N PRO A 480 -15.81 -18.08 2.95
CA PRO A 480 -15.04 -19.10 2.23
C PRO A 480 -15.63 -19.45 0.87
N LEU A 481 -16.97 -19.60 0.80
CA LEU A 481 -17.70 -19.88 -0.43
C LEU A 481 -17.56 -18.75 -1.45
N SER A 482 -17.65 -17.49 -1.03
CA SER A 482 -17.48 -16.35 -1.95
C SER A 482 -16.06 -16.25 -2.51
N ILE A 483 -15.03 -16.65 -1.75
CA ILE A 483 -13.66 -16.73 -2.25
C ILE A 483 -13.49 -17.92 -3.19
N ALA A 484 -14.08 -19.08 -2.90
CA ALA A 484 -14.09 -20.23 -3.81
C ALA A 484 -14.80 -19.91 -5.14
N PHE A 485 -15.90 -19.13 -5.09
CA PHE A 485 -16.56 -18.59 -6.26
C PHE A 485 -15.63 -17.68 -7.08
N PHE A 486 -14.93 -16.73 -6.44
CA PHE A 486 -13.94 -15.92 -7.16
C PHE A 486 -12.79 -16.75 -7.73
N TRP A 487 -12.33 -17.77 -7.03
CA TRP A 487 -11.31 -18.67 -7.55
C TRP A 487 -11.79 -19.31 -8.86
N MET A 488 -12.99 -19.91 -8.87
CA MET A 488 -13.60 -20.49 -10.07
C MET A 488 -13.77 -19.46 -11.20
N ALA A 489 -14.21 -18.24 -10.88
CA ALA A 489 -14.40 -17.16 -11.85
C ALA A 489 -13.06 -16.70 -12.46
N VAL A 490 -12.02 -16.50 -11.64
CA VAL A 490 -10.68 -16.11 -12.09
C VAL A 490 -10.07 -17.17 -13.00
N GLU A 491 -10.13 -18.44 -12.58
CA GLU A 491 -9.62 -19.58 -13.35
C GLU A 491 -10.32 -19.70 -14.71
N SER A 492 -11.61 -19.35 -14.77
CA SER A 492 -12.42 -19.41 -15.99
C SER A 492 -12.40 -18.12 -16.80
N GLY A 493 -11.51 -17.18 -16.47
CA GLY A 493 -11.30 -15.97 -17.27
C GLY A 493 -12.40 -14.92 -17.18
N LYS A 494 -13.12 -14.86 -16.06
CA LYS A 494 -14.17 -13.85 -15.84
C LYS A 494 -13.56 -12.51 -15.43
N SER A 495 -14.03 -11.43 -16.04
CA SER A 495 -13.61 -10.06 -15.74
C SER A 495 -14.37 -9.50 -14.53
N CYS A 496 -13.69 -8.73 -13.68
CA CYS A 496 -14.28 -8.23 -12.44
C CYS A 496 -13.83 -6.80 -12.10
N ILE A 497 -14.78 -5.97 -11.64
CA ILE A 497 -14.49 -4.66 -11.05
C ILE A 497 -14.76 -4.69 -9.54
N PHE A 498 -13.76 -4.29 -8.76
CA PHE A 498 -13.89 -4.05 -7.32
C PHE A 498 -14.24 -2.58 -7.06
N ALA A 499 -15.39 -2.34 -6.45
CA ALA A 499 -15.92 -1.02 -6.18
C ALA A 499 -16.01 -0.73 -4.67
N GLY A 500 -16.13 0.55 -4.32
CA GLY A 500 -16.30 1.05 -2.96
C GLY A 500 -15.63 2.39 -2.72
N GLY A 501 -15.94 3.03 -1.59
CA GLY A 501 -15.33 4.30 -1.18
C GLY A 501 -13.82 4.22 -0.93
N THR A 502 -13.20 5.37 -0.68
CA THR A 502 -11.79 5.45 -0.27
C THR A 502 -11.52 4.58 0.96
N ALA A 503 -10.39 3.87 0.97
CA ALA A 503 -9.97 2.97 2.05
C ALA A 503 -10.93 1.79 2.38
N SER A 504 -11.89 1.46 1.51
CA SER A 504 -12.80 0.33 1.68
C SER A 504 -12.15 -1.05 1.50
N GLY A 505 -10.97 -1.11 0.87
CA GLY A 505 -10.20 -2.36 0.65
C GLY A 505 -10.11 -2.83 -0.81
N LYS A 506 -10.52 -2.02 -1.80
CA LYS A 506 -10.63 -2.46 -3.20
C LYS A 506 -9.35 -3.09 -3.76
N THR A 507 -8.25 -2.34 -3.72
CA THR A 507 -6.96 -2.84 -4.22
C THR A 507 -6.47 -4.03 -3.42
N THR A 508 -6.77 -4.06 -2.12
CA THR A 508 -6.44 -5.19 -1.24
C THR A 508 -7.11 -6.49 -1.71
N SER A 509 -8.41 -6.43 -2.01
CA SER A 509 -9.13 -7.61 -2.49
C SER A 509 -8.79 -7.96 -3.93
N LEU A 510 -8.56 -6.96 -4.79
CA LEU A 510 -8.01 -7.20 -6.12
C LEU A 510 -6.71 -8.00 -6.03
N ASN A 511 -5.75 -7.56 -5.20
CA ASN A 511 -4.46 -8.23 -5.04
C ASN A 511 -4.61 -9.67 -4.49
N ALA A 512 -5.46 -9.86 -3.47
CA ALA A 512 -5.72 -11.17 -2.88
C ALA A 512 -6.35 -12.13 -3.89
N ILE A 513 -7.40 -11.71 -4.61
CA ILE A 513 -8.09 -12.55 -5.60
C ILE A 513 -7.19 -12.84 -6.81
N SER A 514 -6.27 -11.94 -7.15
CA SER A 514 -5.31 -12.15 -8.23
C SER A 514 -4.34 -13.31 -7.97
N LEU A 515 -4.20 -13.78 -6.72
CA LEU A 515 -3.43 -14.99 -6.41
C LEU A 515 -4.04 -16.25 -7.05
N PHE A 516 -5.33 -16.25 -7.37
CA PHE A 516 -5.99 -17.37 -8.05
C PHE A 516 -5.71 -17.42 -9.55
N MET A 517 -5.09 -16.40 -10.14
CA MET A 517 -4.71 -16.44 -11.56
C MET A 517 -3.78 -17.64 -11.81
N PRO A 518 -3.93 -18.36 -12.94
CA PRO A 518 -3.10 -19.52 -13.24
C PRO A 518 -1.59 -19.20 -13.15
N PRO A 519 -0.75 -20.09 -12.58
CA PRO A 519 0.64 -19.77 -12.22
C PRO A 519 1.54 -19.28 -13.36
N LEU A 520 1.28 -19.72 -14.59
CA LEU A 520 2.09 -19.38 -15.77
C LEU A 520 1.43 -18.34 -16.68
N ALA A 521 0.24 -17.86 -16.30
CA ALA A 521 -0.51 -16.89 -17.08
C ALA A 521 0.31 -15.61 -17.28
N LYS A 522 0.21 -15.01 -18.47
CA LYS A 522 0.82 -13.70 -18.73
C LYS A 522 -0.02 -12.60 -18.11
N ILE A 523 0.54 -11.94 -17.10
CA ILE A 523 -0.14 -10.88 -16.35
C ILE A 523 0.52 -9.53 -16.63
N VAL A 524 -0.29 -8.51 -16.89
CA VAL A 524 0.17 -7.12 -17.01
C VAL A 524 -0.61 -6.26 -16.01
N THR A 525 0.10 -5.63 -15.07
CA THR A 525 -0.51 -4.66 -14.14
C THR A 525 -0.19 -3.24 -14.58
N LEU A 526 -1.17 -2.35 -14.48
CA LEU A 526 -1.10 -0.94 -14.89
C LEU A 526 -1.53 -0.08 -13.71
N GLU A 527 -0.61 0.68 -13.14
CA GLU A 527 -0.84 1.36 -11.85
C GLU A 527 -0.28 2.79 -11.85
N ASP A 528 -0.94 3.74 -11.19
CA ASP A 528 -0.34 5.07 -10.97
C ASP A 528 0.82 5.02 -9.97
N THR A 529 0.70 4.11 -9.01
CA THR A 529 1.80 3.73 -8.14
C THR A 529 1.66 2.26 -7.85
N ARG A 530 2.79 1.58 -7.74
CA ARG A 530 2.85 0.16 -7.45
C ARG A 530 2.14 -0.14 -6.13
N GLU A 531 1.05 -0.90 -6.20
CA GLU A 531 0.29 -1.42 -5.05
C GLU A 531 0.15 -2.94 -5.12
N LEU A 532 0.05 -3.50 -6.33
CA LEU A 532 -0.09 -4.92 -6.58
C LEU A 532 1.25 -5.65 -6.43
N LYS A 533 1.18 -6.85 -5.80
CA LYS A 533 2.34 -7.69 -5.55
C LYS A 533 1.97 -9.16 -5.77
N LEU A 534 2.34 -9.66 -6.95
CA LEU A 534 2.00 -11.00 -7.38
C LEU A 534 3.22 -11.93 -7.29
N PRO A 535 3.03 -13.22 -6.92
CA PRO A 535 4.10 -14.22 -6.95
C PRO A 535 4.36 -14.79 -8.36
N HIS A 536 3.56 -14.42 -9.35
CA HIS A 536 3.61 -14.98 -10.71
C HIS A 536 4.91 -14.60 -11.44
N PRO A 537 5.63 -15.56 -12.06
CA PRO A 537 6.88 -15.28 -12.76
C PRO A 537 6.67 -14.54 -14.09
N ASN A 538 5.54 -14.74 -14.78
CA ASN A 538 5.23 -14.14 -16.08
C ASN A 538 4.40 -12.86 -15.91
N TRP A 539 4.93 -11.92 -15.12
CA TRP A 539 4.25 -10.67 -14.75
C TRP A 539 5.05 -9.44 -15.17
N ILE A 540 4.38 -8.51 -15.85
CA ILE A 540 4.91 -7.18 -16.21
C ILE A 540 4.22 -6.11 -15.36
N PRO A 541 4.90 -5.56 -14.34
CA PRO A 541 4.40 -4.40 -13.60
C PRO A 541 4.71 -3.10 -14.35
N SER A 542 3.66 -2.40 -14.78
CA SER A 542 3.77 -1.10 -15.48
C SER A 542 3.22 0.03 -14.62
N ILE A 543 3.94 1.14 -14.58
CA ILE A 543 3.60 2.31 -13.74
C ILE A 543 3.51 3.55 -14.63
N THR A 544 2.56 4.45 -14.34
CA THR A 544 2.45 5.73 -15.05
C THR A 544 3.66 6.63 -14.76
N ARG A 545 3.90 7.59 -15.64
CA ARG A 545 5.02 8.52 -15.52
C ARG A 545 4.58 9.92 -15.91
N THR A 546 4.64 10.84 -14.96
CA THR A 546 4.49 12.27 -15.22
C THR A 546 5.68 12.79 -16.04
N SER A 547 5.42 13.71 -16.98
CA SER A 547 6.48 14.39 -17.74
C SER A 547 7.46 15.12 -16.80
N PHE A 548 8.74 15.18 -17.19
CA PHE A 548 9.76 16.02 -16.52
C PHE A 548 9.82 17.44 -17.09
N ASP A 549 9.14 17.67 -18.21
CA ASP A 549 9.11 18.95 -18.91
C ASP A 549 7.72 19.58 -18.80
N THR A 550 7.69 20.89 -18.63
CA THR A 550 6.46 21.72 -18.60
C THR A 550 5.67 21.62 -19.92
N SER A 551 6.32 21.18 -21.00
CA SER A 551 5.67 20.90 -22.29
C SER A 551 4.81 19.62 -22.33
N GLY A 552 4.83 18.80 -21.27
CA GLY A 552 4.10 17.53 -21.19
C GLY A 552 4.69 16.40 -22.03
N LYS A 553 5.81 16.63 -22.74
CA LYS A 553 6.42 15.62 -23.61
C LYS A 553 6.93 14.41 -22.82
N GLY A 554 6.42 13.24 -23.21
CA GLY A 554 6.83 11.96 -22.63
C GLY A 554 6.01 11.54 -21.41
N GLU A 555 4.93 12.23 -21.07
CA GLU A 555 3.94 11.70 -20.14
C GLU A 555 3.45 10.32 -20.62
N ILE A 556 3.38 9.36 -19.71
CA ILE A 556 2.84 8.03 -19.94
C ILE A 556 1.72 7.84 -18.93
N ASP A 557 0.48 7.93 -19.39
CA ASP A 557 -0.70 7.73 -18.57
C ASP A 557 -1.23 6.29 -18.67
N MET A 558 -2.26 5.99 -17.88
CA MET A 558 -2.90 4.67 -17.87
C MET A 558 -3.41 4.23 -19.24
N TYR A 559 -3.86 5.18 -20.06
CA TYR A 559 -4.39 4.89 -21.39
C TYR A 559 -3.27 4.40 -22.33
N GLU A 560 -2.13 5.08 -22.35
CA GLU A 560 -0.96 4.67 -23.14
C GLU A 560 -0.42 3.31 -22.67
N LEU A 561 -0.36 3.09 -21.35
CA LEU A 561 0.03 1.80 -20.78
C LEU A 561 -0.92 0.67 -21.21
N LEU A 562 -2.23 0.90 -21.13
CA LEU A 562 -3.24 -0.08 -21.49
C LEU A 562 -3.19 -0.42 -22.99
N ARG A 563 -3.04 0.59 -23.83
CA ARG A 563 -2.87 0.40 -25.28
C ARG A 563 -1.60 -0.40 -25.60
N ALA A 564 -0.51 -0.17 -24.88
CA ALA A 564 0.72 -0.94 -25.02
C ALA A 564 0.54 -2.38 -24.53
N ALA A 565 -0.13 -2.59 -23.38
CA ALA A 565 -0.41 -3.90 -22.81
C ALA A 565 -1.17 -4.80 -23.78
N LEU A 566 -2.16 -4.27 -24.51
CA LEU A 566 -2.92 -5.05 -25.51
C LEU A 566 -2.04 -5.65 -26.62
N ARG A 567 -0.88 -5.06 -26.91
CA ARG A 567 0.08 -5.61 -27.90
C ARG A 567 0.99 -6.69 -27.32
N GLN A 568 1.00 -6.84 -26.00
CA GLN A 568 1.80 -7.84 -25.31
C GLN A 568 1.10 -9.20 -25.26
N ARG A 569 -0.14 -9.33 -25.76
CA ARG A 569 -0.96 -10.55 -25.67
C ARG A 569 -1.05 -11.08 -24.23
N PRO A 570 -1.48 -10.26 -23.26
CA PRO A 570 -1.69 -10.71 -21.89
C PRO A 570 -2.90 -11.63 -21.80
N GLU A 571 -2.88 -12.56 -20.84
CA GLU A 571 -4.06 -13.33 -20.45
C GLU A 571 -4.89 -12.55 -19.43
N TYR A 572 -4.22 -11.84 -18.52
CA TYR A 572 -4.86 -10.99 -17.52
C TYR A 572 -4.29 -9.57 -17.56
N ILE A 573 -5.17 -8.57 -17.58
CA ILE A 573 -4.82 -7.16 -17.45
C ILE A 573 -5.44 -6.64 -16.15
N LEU A 574 -4.61 -6.11 -15.25
CA LEU A 574 -5.07 -5.50 -14.01
C LEU A 574 -4.82 -4.01 -14.09
N VAL A 575 -5.88 -3.21 -13.99
CA VAL A 575 -5.77 -1.76 -13.86
C VAL A 575 -5.96 -1.41 -12.39
N GLY A 576 -5.00 -0.69 -11.79
CA GLY A 576 -5.04 -0.38 -10.36
C GLY A 576 -6.32 0.34 -9.97
N GLU A 577 -6.67 1.41 -10.69
CA GLU A 577 -7.95 2.11 -10.55
C GLU A 577 -8.33 2.79 -11.86
N VAL A 578 -9.60 2.69 -12.26
CA VAL A 578 -10.14 3.42 -13.41
C VAL A 578 -10.72 4.76 -12.96
N ARG A 579 -10.20 5.86 -13.53
CA ARG A 579 -10.55 7.24 -13.20
C ARG A 579 -10.84 8.11 -14.43
N GLY A 580 -10.51 7.68 -15.63
CA GLY A 580 -10.61 8.50 -16.84
C GLY A 580 -10.72 7.70 -18.14
N LYS A 581 -10.08 8.23 -19.19
CA LYS A 581 -10.19 7.77 -20.59
C LYS A 581 -9.77 6.31 -20.82
N GLU A 582 -8.95 5.74 -19.93
CA GLU A 582 -8.55 4.33 -19.96
C GLU A 582 -9.74 3.39 -19.75
N ALA A 583 -10.84 3.85 -19.13
CA ALA A 583 -12.06 3.07 -18.93
C ALA A 583 -12.61 2.50 -20.24
N LEU A 584 -12.75 3.35 -21.26
CA LEU A 584 -13.25 2.93 -22.57
C LEU A 584 -12.39 1.82 -23.18
N THR A 585 -11.07 2.00 -23.13
CA THR A 585 -10.12 1.01 -23.66
C THR A 585 -10.13 -0.28 -22.85
N LEU A 586 -10.37 -0.21 -21.53
CA LEU A 586 -10.50 -1.38 -20.69
C LEU A 586 -11.72 -2.21 -21.07
N PHE A 587 -12.87 -1.57 -21.27
CA PHE A 587 -14.08 -2.24 -21.73
C PHE A 587 -13.96 -2.77 -23.18
N GLN A 588 -13.23 -2.06 -24.06
CA GLN A 588 -12.89 -2.60 -25.38
C GLN A 588 -12.00 -3.85 -25.28
N ALA A 589 -11.08 -3.90 -24.32
CA ALA A 589 -10.26 -5.08 -24.06
C ALA A 589 -11.14 -6.27 -23.61
N MET A 590 -12.09 -6.03 -22.70
CA MET A 590 -13.06 -7.03 -22.27
C MET A 590 -13.86 -7.58 -23.46
N SER A 591 -14.44 -6.69 -24.29
CA SER A 591 -15.21 -7.10 -25.46
C SER A 591 -14.40 -7.85 -26.52
N THR A 592 -13.07 -7.73 -26.51
CA THR A 592 -12.16 -8.45 -27.42
C THR A 592 -11.60 -9.73 -26.80
N GLY A 593 -12.10 -10.14 -25.63
CA GLY A 593 -11.76 -11.41 -24.98
C GLY A 593 -10.53 -11.36 -24.06
N HIS A 594 -10.04 -10.17 -23.68
CA HIS A 594 -9.03 -10.05 -22.64
C HIS A 594 -9.69 -10.11 -21.27
N VAL A 595 -9.15 -10.92 -20.35
CA VAL A 595 -9.63 -10.96 -18.98
C VAL A 595 -9.08 -9.75 -18.24
N THR A 596 -9.97 -8.96 -17.65
CA THR A 596 -9.56 -7.72 -17.00
C THR A 596 -10.08 -7.63 -15.57
N TYR A 597 -9.24 -7.04 -14.73
CA TYR A 597 -9.61 -6.72 -13.36
C TYR A 597 -9.28 -5.27 -13.08
N SER A 598 -10.15 -4.58 -12.35
CA SER A 598 -9.87 -3.21 -11.97
C SER A 598 -10.56 -2.77 -10.69
N THR A 599 -10.22 -1.59 -10.20
CA THR A 599 -10.96 -0.93 -9.13
C THR A 599 -11.63 0.36 -9.59
N ILE A 600 -12.74 0.73 -8.94
CA ILE A 600 -13.44 1.99 -9.18
C ILE A 600 -13.99 2.56 -7.87
N HIS A 601 -13.95 3.88 -7.70
CA HIS A 601 -14.57 4.53 -6.55
C HIS A 601 -16.09 4.69 -6.74
N ALA A 602 -16.90 3.78 -6.18
CA ALA A 602 -18.36 3.84 -6.21
C ALA A 602 -18.99 2.91 -5.16
N ASP A 603 -20.07 3.33 -4.48
CA ASP A 603 -20.63 2.61 -3.32
C ASP A 603 -21.84 1.72 -3.65
N SER A 604 -22.24 1.66 -4.92
CA SER A 604 -23.35 0.85 -5.42
C SER A 604 -23.22 0.58 -6.92
N VAL A 605 -23.93 -0.44 -7.44
CA VAL A 605 -23.95 -0.73 -8.88
C VAL A 605 -24.50 0.43 -9.69
N ALA A 606 -25.57 1.06 -9.23
CA ALA A 606 -26.11 2.26 -9.89
C ALA A 606 -25.05 3.37 -9.99
N SER A 607 -24.24 3.57 -8.94
CA SER A 607 -23.16 4.57 -8.94
C SER A 607 -21.99 4.17 -9.85
N ILE A 608 -21.68 2.87 -9.96
CA ILE A 608 -20.69 2.34 -10.91
C ILE A 608 -21.13 2.62 -12.34
N VAL A 609 -22.35 2.21 -12.71
CA VAL A 609 -22.91 2.43 -14.05
C VAL A 609 -22.91 3.92 -14.39
N HIS A 610 -23.42 4.76 -13.48
CA HIS A 610 -23.41 6.21 -13.68
C HIS A 610 -22.00 6.77 -13.88
N ARG A 611 -20.99 6.32 -13.11
CA ARG A 611 -19.60 6.76 -13.28
C ARG A 611 -18.97 6.29 -14.57
N LEU A 612 -19.23 5.05 -14.98
CA LEU A 612 -18.70 4.49 -16.22
C LEU A 612 -19.24 5.26 -17.43
N GLU A 613 -20.53 5.61 -17.44
CA GLU A 613 -21.18 6.24 -18.58
C GLU A 613 -20.85 7.72 -18.76
N ASN A 614 -20.59 8.43 -17.67
CA ASN A 614 -20.40 9.87 -17.70
C ASN A 614 -18.92 10.26 -17.83
N PRO A 615 -18.62 11.50 -18.27
CA PRO A 615 -17.26 12.02 -18.23
C PRO A 615 -16.67 11.95 -16.81
N PRO A 616 -15.36 11.66 -16.68
CA PRO A 616 -14.37 11.50 -17.75
C PRO A 616 -14.24 10.08 -18.34
N LEU A 617 -15.00 9.08 -17.88
CA LEU A 617 -14.85 7.67 -18.30
C LEU A 617 -15.52 7.36 -19.65
N ASN A 618 -16.73 7.91 -19.87
CA ASN A 618 -17.46 7.85 -21.15
C ASN A 618 -17.57 6.44 -21.78
N VAL A 619 -17.79 5.40 -20.97
CA VAL A 619 -18.01 4.03 -21.43
C VAL A 619 -19.45 3.90 -21.96
N PRO A 620 -19.65 3.54 -23.23
CA PRO A 620 -20.98 3.27 -23.77
C PRO A 620 -21.69 2.16 -23.01
N ARG A 621 -22.97 2.36 -22.68
CA ARG A 621 -23.77 1.41 -21.91
C ARG A 621 -23.73 -0.01 -22.48
N ASN A 622 -23.80 -0.16 -23.81
CA ASN A 622 -23.75 -1.45 -24.49
C ASN A 622 -22.44 -2.22 -24.29
N MET A 623 -21.35 -1.57 -23.87
CA MET A 623 -20.10 -2.26 -23.52
C MET A 623 -20.12 -2.83 -22.10
N LEU A 624 -21.05 -2.40 -21.23
CA LEU A 624 -21.11 -2.84 -19.84
C LEU A 624 -21.43 -4.34 -19.71
N SER A 625 -22.08 -4.95 -20.70
CA SER A 625 -22.33 -6.40 -20.75
C SER A 625 -21.05 -7.24 -20.95
N ALA A 626 -19.92 -6.62 -21.30
CA ALA A 626 -18.64 -7.32 -21.38
C ALA A 626 -17.97 -7.55 -20.01
N LEU A 627 -18.48 -6.91 -18.95
CA LEU A 627 -18.04 -7.14 -17.58
C LEU A 627 -18.84 -8.29 -16.98
N ASP A 628 -18.21 -9.30 -16.41
CA ASP A 628 -18.95 -10.42 -15.80
C ASP A 628 -19.37 -10.10 -14.35
N LEU A 629 -18.47 -9.51 -13.56
CA LEU A 629 -18.62 -9.39 -12.11
C LEU A 629 -18.34 -7.99 -11.56
N VAL A 630 -19.08 -7.64 -10.51
CA VAL A 630 -18.86 -6.46 -9.68
C VAL A 630 -18.86 -6.86 -8.21
N SER A 631 -17.79 -6.53 -7.50
CA SER A 631 -17.66 -6.70 -6.05
C SER A 631 -17.71 -5.33 -5.37
N VAL A 632 -18.75 -5.05 -4.59
CA VAL A 632 -18.88 -3.75 -3.89
C VAL A 632 -18.44 -3.89 -2.44
N GLN A 633 -17.48 -3.08 -2.04
CA GLN A 633 -16.89 -3.11 -0.71
C GLN A 633 -17.23 -1.88 0.09
N VAL A 634 -17.37 -2.08 1.40
CA VAL A 634 -17.71 -1.00 2.34
C VAL A 634 -16.82 -1.06 3.57
N GLN A 635 -16.55 0.13 4.10
CA GLN A 635 -16.03 0.29 5.45
C GLN A 635 -17.21 0.53 6.38
N ALA A 636 -17.39 -0.34 7.37
CA ALA A 636 -18.45 -0.24 8.37
C ALA A 636 -17.84 -0.14 9.77
N ARG A 637 -18.64 0.30 10.75
CA ARG A 637 -18.28 0.24 12.16
C ARG A 637 -19.23 -0.69 12.89
N ILE A 638 -18.70 -1.75 13.49
CA ILE A 638 -19.46 -2.68 14.35
C ILE A 638 -18.79 -2.67 15.72
N CYS A 639 -19.59 -2.47 16.78
CA CYS A 639 -19.10 -2.43 18.17
C CYS A 639 -17.92 -1.46 18.38
N GLY A 640 -17.93 -0.31 17.69
CA GLY A 640 -16.86 0.70 17.78
C GLY A 640 -15.61 0.38 16.95
N GLN A 641 -15.50 -0.80 16.35
CA GLN A 641 -14.35 -1.19 15.53
C GLN A 641 -14.65 -0.96 14.05
N ARG A 642 -13.70 -0.38 13.31
CA ARG A 642 -13.76 -0.29 11.85
C ARG A 642 -13.50 -1.66 11.25
N ILE A 643 -14.42 -2.11 10.41
CA ILE A 643 -14.32 -3.35 9.66
C ILE A 643 -14.48 -3.07 8.17
N ARG A 644 -13.88 -3.94 7.36
CA ARG A 644 -14.06 -3.94 5.90
C ARG A 644 -14.85 -5.18 5.52
N ARG A 645 -15.92 -4.99 4.76
CA ARG A 645 -16.84 -6.06 4.32
C ARG A 645 -17.12 -5.93 2.84
N ASN A 646 -17.20 -7.05 2.16
CA ASN A 646 -17.80 -7.09 0.85
C ASN A 646 -19.32 -7.02 1.00
N LYS A 647 -19.91 -5.89 0.61
CA LYS A 647 -21.36 -5.63 0.73
C LYS A 647 -22.16 -6.57 -0.17
N GLN A 648 -21.71 -6.74 -1.41
CA GLN A 648 -22.42 -7.54 -2.42
C GLN A 648 -21.48 -7.96 -3.55
N ILE A 649 -21.72 -9.15 -4.11
CA ILE A 649 -21.13 -9.63 -5.36
C ILE A 649 -22.26 -9.77 -6.36
N ILE A 650 -22.10 -9.12 -7.52
CA ILE A 650 -23.14 -8.98 -8.52
C ILE A 650 -22.59 -9.43 -9.86
N GLU A 651 -23.36 -10.26 -10.55
CA GLU A 651 -23.17 -10.63 -11.94
C GLU A 651 -23.88 -9.63 -12.84
N ILE A 652 -23.21 -9.24 -13.91
CA ILE A 652 -23.80 -8.46 -14.99
C ILE A 652 -24.13 -9.44 -16.11
N LEU A 653 -25.40 -9.51 -16.51
CA LEU A 653 -25.87 -10.53 -17.47
C LEU A 653 -25.99 -9.94 -18.87
N ASP A 654 -26.89 -8.98 -19.02
CA ASP A 654 -27.18 -8.35 -20.31
C ASP A 654 -27.86 -6.99 -20.08
N ILE A 655 -28.24 -6.31 -21.16
CA ILE A 655 -29.00 -5.08 -21.15
C ILE A 655 -30.37 -5.36 -21.78
N ASP A 656 -31.44 -5.03 -21.07
CA ASP A 656 -32.79 -5.18 -21.62
C ASP A 656 -32.93 -4.27 -22.86
N PRO A 657 -33.19 -4.83 -24.07
CA PRO A 657 -33.26 -4.06 -25.30
C PRO A 657 -34.43 -3.07 -25.32
N ARG A 658 -35.44 -3.23 -24.46
CA ARG A 658 -36.63 -2.37 -24.39
C ARG A 658 -36.45 -1.21 -23.41
N THR A 659 -35.89 -1.47 -22.23
CA THR A 659 -35.75 -0.45 -21.17
C THR A 659 -34.35 0.18 -21.15
N ASN A 660 -33.37 -0.45 -21.81
CA ASN A 660 -31.96 -0.11 -21.72
C ASN A 660 -31.42 -0.20 -20.28
N GLU A 661 -32.07 -0.98 -19.41
CA GLU A 661 -31.62 -1.25 -18.05
C GLU A 661 -30.66 -2.43 -18.02
N LEU A 662 -29.67 -2.35 -17.13
CA LEU A 662 -28.70 -3.41 -16.93
C LEU A 662 -29.34 -4.52 -16.10
N ILE A 663 -29.38 -5.73 -16.66
CA ILE A 663 -29.86 -6.93 -15.98
C ILE A 663 -28.71 -7.46 -15.13
N THR A 664 -28.94 -7.53 -13.81
CA THR A 664 -27.94 -7.96 -12.84
C THR A 664 -28.48 -9.05 -11.94
N ASN A 665 -27.65 -10.00 -11.56
CA ASN A 665 -27.96 -11.01 -10.55
C ASN A 665 -27.09 -10.80 -9.32
N GLU A 666 -27.70 -10.71 -8.14
CA GLU A 666 -26.95 -10.62 -6.90
C GLU A 666 -26.65 -12.04 -6.38
N VAL A 667 -25.36 -12.35 -6.28
CA VAL A 667 -24.90 -13.69 -5.91
C VAL A 667 -24.66 -13.79 -4.41
N PHE A 668 -24.00 -12.76 -3.84
CA PHE A 668 -23.73 -12.69 -2.41
C PHE A 668 -24.15 -11.34 -1.85
N ARG A 669 -24.67 -11.33 -0.63
CA ARG A 669 -25.06 -10.12 0.11
C ARG A 669 -24.60 -10.19 1.56
N TRP A 670 -24.02 -9.10 2.05
CA TRP A 670 -23.72 -8.93 3.47
C TRP A 670 -24.88 -8.24 4.20
N HIS A 671 -25.23 -8.78 5.36
CA HIS A 671 -26.24 -8.23 6.27
C HIS A 671 -25.57 -7.51 7.45
N PRO A 672 -25.63 -6.17 7.54
CA PRO A 672 -24.93 -5.42 8.58
C PRO A 672 -25.37 -5.74 10.01
N ALA A 673 -26.65 -6.12 10.20
CA ALA A 673 -27.20 -6.41 11.51
C ALA A 673 -26.66 -7.72 12.11
N THR A 674 -26.50 -8.76 11.28
CA THR A 674 -25.97 -10.06 11.71
C THR A 674 -24.50 -10.23 11.39
N ASP A 675 -23.85 -9.34 10.64
CA ASP A 675 -22.49 -9.52 10.14
C ASP A 675 -22.27 -10.85 9.40
N GLU A 676 -23.30 -11.29 8.66
CA GLU A 676 -23.30 -12.53 7.88
C GLU A 676 -23.36 -12.22 6.39
N ILE A 677 -22.73 -13.09 5.60
CA ILE A 677 -22.76 -13.04 4.14
C ILE A 677 -23.62 -14.21 3.68
N THR A 678 -24.70 -13.91 2.95
CA THR A 678 -25.63 -14.89 2.38
C THR A 678 -25.39 -15.04 0.88
N TYR A 679 -25.72 -16.22 0.34
CA TYR A 679 -25.66 -16.58 -1.07
C TYR A 679 -27.10 -16.68 -1.55
N SER A 680 -27.38 -16.13 -2.72
CA SER A 680 -28.73 -16.11 -3.28
C SER A 680 -29.23 -17.48 -3.73
N GLY A 681 -28.33 -18.46 -3.86
CA GLY A 681 -28.65 -19.80 -4.35
C GLY A 681 -28.42 -19.98 -5.85
N LYS A 682 -28.23 -18.90 -6.62
CA LYS A 682 -28.11 -18.95 -8.08
C LYS A 682 -26.98 -18.07 -8.60
N SER A 683 -26.24 -18.59 -9.56
CA SER A 683 -25.14 -17.90 -10.23
C SER A 683 -25.10 -18.30 -11.69
N TYR A 684 -25.29 -17.32 -12.57
CA TYR A 684 -25.19 -17.53 -14.01
C TYR A 684 -23.75 -17.71 -14.46
N VAL A 685 -22.78 -17.12 -13.74
CA VAL A 685 -21.36 -17.34 -14.03
C VAL A 685 -20.97 -18.78 -13.77
N LEU A 686 -21.46 -19.40 -12.68
CA LEU A 686 -21.22 -20.82 -12.44
C LEU A 686 -21.91 -21.69 -13.50
N GLU A 687 -23.12 -21.37 -13.91
CA GLU A 687 -23.83 -22.06 -15.01
C GLU A 687 -23.02 -22.00 -16.32
N GLU A 688 -22.49 -20.83 -16.69
CA GLU A 688 -21.65 -20.68 -17.88
C GLU A 688 -20.32 -21.47 -17.78
N ILE A 689 -19.74 -21.54 -16.58
CA ILE A 689 -18.56 -22.38 -16.33
C ILE A 689 -18.91 -23.87 -16.48
N MET A 690 -20.09 -24.28 -15.99
CA MET A 690 -20.58 -25.65 -16.17
C MET A 690 -20.74 -25.98 -17.66
N GLU A 691 -21.37 -25.09 -18.43
CA GLU A 691 -21.56 -25.27 -19.87
C GLU A 691 -20.22 -25.35 -20.63
N SER A 692 -19.32 -24.39 -20.37
CA SER A 692 -18.01 -24.32 -21.06
C SER A 692 -17.10 -25.50 -20.76
N ARG A 693 -17.18 -26.08 -19.54
CA ARG A 693 -16.40 -27.24 -19.12
C ARG A 693 -17.14 -28.57 -19.31
N GLY A 694 -18.42 -28.55 -19.66
CA GLY A 694 -19.27 -29.75 -19.78
C GLY A 694 -19.50 -30.45 -18.43
N TRP A 695 -19.65 -29.68 -17.36
CA TRP A 695 -19.90 -30.20 -16.01
C TRP A 695 -21.38 -30.22 -15.67
N ASP A 696 -21.79 -31.17 -14.84
CA ASP A 696 -23.10 -31.16 -14.18
C ASP A 696 -23.05 -30.38 -12.86
N GLU A 697 -24.21 -30.19 -12.25
CA GLU A 697 -24.35 -29.41 -11.01
C GLU A 697 -23.62 -30.07 -9.84
N ASP A 698 -23.64 -31.41 -9.77
CA ASP A 698 -22.97 -32.18 -8.73
C ASP A 698 -21.45 -31.99 -8.82
N ARG A 699 -20.88 -32.07 -10.03
CA ARG A 699 -19.46 -31.82 -10.26
C ARG A 699 -19.06 -30.40 -9.90
N MET A 700 -19.86 -29.40 -10.26
CA MET A 700 -19.60 -28.01 -9.88
C MET A 700 -19.61 -27.83 -8.35
N ARG A 701 -20.57 -28.45 -7.67
CA ARG A 701 -20.69 -28.44 -6.21
C ARG A 701 -19.46 -29.08 -5.55
N GLU A 702 -18.99 -30.22 -6.07
CA GLU A 702 -17.76 -30.87 -5.61
C GLU A 702 -16.54 -29.95 -5.77
N GLU A 703 -16.39 -29.30 -6.91
CA GLU A 703 -15.26 -28.42 -7.22
C GLU A 703 -15.23 -27.16 -6.33
N LEU A 704 -16.39 -26.58 -6.04
CA LEU A 704 -16.52 -25.47 -5.08
C LEU A 704 -16.20 -25.93 -3.65
N LYS A 705 -16.70 -27.09 -3.25
CA LYS A 705 -16.46 -27.68 -1.93
C LYS A 705 -14.98 -27.98 -1.71
N MET A 706 -14.30 -28.57 -2.70
CA MET A 706 -12.86 -28.84 -2.62
C MET A 706 -12.06 -27.54 -2.44
N ARG A 707 -12.37 -26.50 -3.22
CA ARG A 707 -11.70 -25.19 -3.07
C ARG A 707 -11.98 -24.56 -1.71
N GLN A 708 -13.20 -24.68 -1.20
CA GLN A 708 -13.57 -24.25 0.14
C GLN A 708 -12.76 -24.98 1.23
N GLU A 709 -12.62 -26.31 1.13
CA GLU A 709 -11.80 -27.12 2.04
C GLU A 709 -10.34 -26.66 2.05
N VAL A 710 -9.76 -26.36 0.88
CA VAL A 710 -8.38 -25.84 0.76
C VAL A 710 -8.24 -24.50 1.49
N LEU A 711 -9.17 -23.57 1.25
CA LEU A 711 -9.16 -22.24 1.88
C LEU A 711 -9.32 -22.33 3.40
N GLU A 712 -10.20 -23.22 3.85
CA GLU A 712 -10.47 -23.44 5.27
C GLU A 712 -9.28 -24.09 5.98
N TRP A 713 -8.63 -25.06 5.33
CA TRP A 713 -7.38 -25.64 5.83
C TRP A 713 -6.27 -24.60 5.97
N MET A 714 -6.07 -23.74 4.96
CA MET A 714 -5.10 -22.65 5.04
C MET A 714 -5.42 -21.70 6.20
N ARG A 715 -6.70 -21.40 6.44
CA ARG A 715 -7.17 -20.57 7.57
C ARG A 715 -6.85 -21.20 8.91
N ILE A 716 -7.20 -22.48 9.11
CA ILE A 716 -6.97 -23.23 10.36
C ILE A 716 -5.47 -23.32 10.66
N LYS A 717 -4.65 -23.60 9.65
CA LYS A 717 -3.17 -23.66 9.77
C LYS A 717 -2.52 -22.28 9.88
N LYS A 718 -3.30 -21.19 9.79
CA LYS A 718 -2.85 -19.80 9.84
C LYS A 718 -1.79 -19.47 8.77
N ILE A 719 -1.93 -20.06 7.58
CA ILE A 719 -1.06 -19.80 6.44
C ILE A 719 -1.48 -18.47 5.81
N ARG A 720 -0.77 -17.40 6.18
CA ARG A 720 -1.07 -16.02 5.79
C ARG A 720 -0.02 -15.39 4.88
N ASN A 721 1.17 -15.96 4.79
CA ASN A 721 2.19 -15.40 3.91
C ASN A 721 1.80 -15.62 2.45
N PHE A 722 1.78 -14.55 1.65
CA PHE A 722 1.32 -14.61 0.26
C PHE A 722 2.13 -15.57 -0.64
N ARG A 723 3.42 -15.79 -0.34
CA ARG A 723 4.25 -16.74 -1.10
C ARG A 723 3.87 -18.18 -0.77
N ASP A 724 3.60 -18.46 0.49
CA ASP A 724 3.17 -19.80 0.93
C ASP A 724 1.78 -20.13 0.38
N VAL A 725 0.85 -19.16 0.43
CA VAL A 725 -0.47 -19.28 -0.21
C VAL A 725 -0.31 -19.51 -1.72
N GLY A 726 0.52 -18.71 -2.39
CA GLY A 726 0.80 -18.89 -3.82
C GLY A 726 1.36 -20.28 -4.14
N ASN A 727 2.28 -20.81 -3.33
CA ASN A 727 2.84 -22.15 -3.51
C ASN A 727 1.79 -23.25 -3.38
N ILE A 728 0.87 -23.14 -2.42
CA ILE A 728 -0.24 -24.08 -2.24
C ILE A 728 -1.18 -24.03 -3.44
N LEU A 729 -1.53 -22.84 -3.93
CA LEU A 729 -2.36 -22.69 -5.12
C LEU A 729 -1.68 -23.30 -6.36
N VAL A 730 -0.37 -23.11 -6.51
CA VAL A 730 0.41 -23.76 -7.59
C VAL A 730 0.37 -25.28 -7.48
N GLN A 731 0.46 -25.84 -6.26
CA GLN A 731 0.34 -27.28 -6.04
C GLN A 731 -1.06 -27.78 -6.41
N TYR A 732 -2.11 -27.08 -5.97
CA TYR A 732 -3.49 -27.41 -6.31
C TYR A 732 -3.72 -27.38 -7.82
N TYR A 733 -3.21 -26.36 -8.53
CA TYR A 733 -3.31 -26.28 -9.99
C TYR A 733 -2.61 -27.40 -10.75
N ARG A 734 -1.52 -27.96 -10.20
CA ARG A 734 -0.74 -29.03 -10.84
C ARG A 734 -1.28 -30.42 -10.53
N ASP A 735 -1.69 -30.64 -9.28
CA ASP A 735 -2.18 -31.91 -8.78
C ASP A 735 -3.28 -31.66 -7.73
N PRO A 736 -4.53 -31.42 -8.17
CA PRO A 736 -5.65 -31.21 -7.25
C PRO A 736 -5.88 -32.42 -6.35
N ALA A 737 -5.83 -33.64 -6.91
CA ALA A 737 -6.12 -34.87 -6.17
C ALA A 737 -5.11 -35.12 -5.05
N GLY A 738 -3.81 -35.07 -5.34
CA GLY A 738 -2.78 -35.27 -4.32
C GLY A 738 -2.70 -34.13 -3.30
N THR A 739 -3.06 -32.90 -3.70
CA THR A 739 -3.19 -31.77 -2.77
C THR A 739 -4.37 -31.99 -1.82
N MET A 740 -5.52 -32.39 -2.33
CA MET A 740 -6.71 -32.69 -1.52
C MET A 740 -6.50 -33.89 -0.62
N GLU A 741 -5.81 -34.93 -1.06
CA GLU A 741 -5.48 -36.10 -0.22
C GLU A 741 -4.65 -35.68 1.00
N LYS A 742 -3.61 -34.86 0.82
CA LYS A 742 -2.81 -34.32 1.92
C LYS A 742 -3.63 -33.44 2.86
N ILE A 743 -4.43 -32.53 2.30
CA ILE A 743 -5.27 -31.62 3.09
C ILE A 743 -6.29 -32.41 3.91
N ARG A 744 -6.96 -33.39 3.29
CA ARG A 744 -7.93 -34.25 3.97
C ARG A 744 -7.26 -35.17 4.98
N ALA A 745 -6.06 -35.68 4.72
CA ALA A 745 -5.29 -36.44 5.70
C ALA A 745 -4.91 -35.56 6.92
N GLU A 746 -4.61 -34.28 6.72
CA GLU A 746 -4.34 -33.36 7.83
C GLU A 746 -5.59 -32.86 8.56
N LEU A 747 -6.71 -32.66 7.85
CA LEU A 747 -7.98 -32.22 8.43
C LEU A 747 -8.74 -33.35 9.12
N TYR A 748 -8.77 -34.53 8.50
CA TYR A 748 -9.60 -35.68 8.87
C TYR A 748 -8.78 -36.94 9.22
N GLY A 749 -7.53 -37.05 8.76
CA GLY A 749 -6.70 -38.25 8.90
C GLY A 749 -5.85 -38.31 10.17
N GLY A 750 -6.22 -37.58 11.23
CA GLY A 750 -5.59 -37.72 12.54
C GLY A 750 -5.97 -39.03 13.21
N ALA A 751 -5.12 -40.07 13.05
CA ALA A 751 -5.12 -41.31 13.84
C ALA A 751 -3.92 -41.37 14.79
#